data_AF-A0A524JY03-F1
#
_entry.id   AF-A0A524JY03-F1
#
_cell.length_a   1.000
_cell.length_b   1.000
_cell.length_c   1.000
_cell.angle_alpha   90.00
_cell.angle_beta   90.00
_cell.angle_gamma   90.00
#
_symmetry.space_group_name_H-M   'P 1'
#
loop_
_entity.id
_entity.type
_entity.pdbx_description
1 polymer ?
#
loop_
_entity_poly.entity_id
_entity_poly.type
_entity_poly.pdbx_seq_one_letter_code
_entity_poly.pdbx_strand_id
1 'polypeptide(L)'
;LGVISQGTLLPLAKTFYLIPLLTIPFSFMSGFAFPLAAKLRPQSEENRPRLLVGAYVWECLGALAGGMAYTFWLVEKYDPLLIILLFTLPLLIGSGWVALAASGKKNLALHLLALTLTLAAIFSGGAGRIDSWLVRQRWLGISSSDLIANRDSKYQNLQLGLRHGQYSLYSNGQLAAVFPDDDPQRILAAQIISQHPSPRDILVIGSASSGLAKHLLRYKIARLTTVEIDAEFSDLISEHLDTADRAALRDPRLRMLVMDGRRFVKLAARAGSESQRFDLAFINQPDALTAQLNRYYTREFFKDLKKILTPGGVVALRLSASENYASDIINPYTSVIFQTLKSVFPFIAVSPGPTSVFFASAEEAIVTTESQVLAERYRALVLAPAGLERIFTSLYPLEKTAAISAALQKHKARELNRDQRPIAYFLGGRMLGWSSGSPLTGLFRLLGKVKFTIVLMTMGLLLLPVLLLTLFRRKKQVGLAQILPAAASGGFAGLSFEITAIFIFQNTWGFVYQAIGLLIALFMLGLGAGAALANRNIEKKLPTAEQAARWLAGIQMLIAVLNLGCLPLLRINFRLGWPGQFLLAAWLGGMGLLVGAIMPLGMRAMRRLPAGLSAGLLNAGDYLGGAIGSLVMAAFFLPLLGTGNSLLLISLLSLVSAALLLLAAWSGPRPTCKQ
;
A
#
# COMPACT_ATOMS: atom_id res chain seq x y z
N LEU A 1 -20.03 22.11 -0.72
CA LEU A 1 -18.87 21.40 -0.16
C LEU A 1 -18.62 21.96 1.24
N GLY A 2 -19.09 21.30 2.30
CA GLY A 2 -18.96 21.83 3.66
C GLY A 2 -17.49 22.04 4.05
N VAL A 3 -17.23 23.16 4.72
CA VAL A 3 -15.90 23.62 5.18
C VAL A 3 -15.20 22.47 5.91
N ILE A 4 -14.17 21.90 5.29
CA ILE A 4 -13.24 20.99 5.95
C ILE A 4 -12.33 21.91 6.77
N SER A 5 -12.28 21.72 8.09
CA SER A 5 -11.38 22.52 8.93
C SER A 5 -9.93 22.25 8.55
N GLN A 6 -9.11 23.30 8.54
CA GLN A 6 -7.69 23.21 8.19
C GLN A 6 -7.01 22.13 9.02
N GLY A 7 -6.18 21.30 8.37
CA GLY A 7 -5.46 20.20 9.00
C GLY A 7 -6.29 18.94 9.28
N THR A 8 -7.58 18.91 8.92
CA THR A 8 -8.37 17.67 9.02
C THR A 8 -8.23 16.79 7.80
N LEU A 9 -8.04 15.49 8.05
CA LEU A 9 -8.02 14.47 7.02
C LEU A 9 -9.34 14.49 6.26
N LEU A 10 -9.25 14.46 4.92
CA LEU A 10 -10.41 14.25 4.06
C LEU A 10 -11.16 13.00 4.56
N PRO A 11 -12.44 13.13 4.94
CA PRO A 11 -13.24 12.00 5.39
C PRO A 11 -13.13 10.85 4.43
N LEU A 12 -12.88 9.64 4.95
CA LEU A 12 -12.64 8.45 4.13
C LEU A 12 -13.74 8.24 3.07
N ALA A 13 -14.99 8.55 3.42
CA ALA A 13 -16.13 8.56 2.50
C ALA A 13 -15.97 9.55 1.35
N LYS A 14 -15.55 10.80 1.62
CA LYS A 14 -15.29 11.78 0.56
C LYS A 14 -14.17 11.31 -0.35
N THR A 15 -13.09 10.76 0.20
CA THR A 15 -12.00 10.16 -0.57
C THR A 15 -12.49 9.04 -1.49
N PHE A 16 -13.36 8.17 -0.98
CA PHE A 16 -13.97 7.08 -1.74
C PHE A 16 -14.80 7.55 -2.94
N TYR A 17 -15.45 8.72 -2.87
CA TYR A 17 -16.22 9.28 -4.00
C TYR A 17 -15.39 10.18 -4.92
N LEU A 18 -14.45 10.94 -4.36
CA LEU A 18 -13.60 11.86 -5.12
C LEU A 18 -12.62 11.13 -6.03
N ILE A 19 -12.05 10.00 -5.59
CA ILE A 19 -11.12 9.23 -6.42
C ILE A 19 -11.80 8.75 -7.71
N PRO A 20 -12.95 8.06 -7.68
CA PRO A 20 -13.69 7.73 -8.90
C PRO A 20 -14.09 8.99 -9.68
N LEU A 21 -14.57 10.05 -9.04
CA LEU A 21 -14.97 11.27 -9.77
C LEU A 21 -13.83 11.87 -10.61
N LEU A 22 -12.61 11.87 -10.07
CA LEU A 22 -11.42 12.39 -10.77
C LEU A 22 -10.88 11.42 -11.82
N THR A 23 -11.04 10.11 -11.62
CA THR A 23 -10.44 9.07 -12.49
C THR A 23 -11.39 8.52 -13.54
N ILE A 24 -12.71 8.58 -13.32
CA ILE A 24 -13.74 8.08 -14.24
C ILE A 24 -13.64 8.74 -15.61
N PRO A 25 -13.48 10.07 -15.77
CA PRO A 25 -13.44 10.66 -17.11
C PRO A 25 -12.32 10.07 -17.97
N PHE A 26 -11.11 10.00 -17.43
CA PHE A 26 -9.97 9.39 -18.12
C PHE A 26 -10.17 7.89 -18.34
N SER A 27 -10.59 7.15 -17.31
CA SER A 27 -10.79 5.70 -17.37
C SER A 27 -11.90 5.31 -18.35
N PHE A 28 -12.97 6.11 -18.41
CA PHE A 28 -14.07 5.94 -19.35
C PHE A 28 -13.58 6.15 -20.78
N MET A 29 -12.83 7.23 -21.06
CA MET A 29 -12.28 7.47 -22.40
C MET A 29 -11.27 6.39 -22.82
N SER A 30 -10.39 5.96 -21.91
CA SER A 30 -9.45 4.86 -22.16
C SER A 30 -10.19 3.54 -22.45
N GLY A 31 -11.16 3.17 -21.61
CA GLY A 31 -11.97 1.96 -21.81
C GLY A 31 -12.84 2.02 -23.06
N PHE A 32 -13.24 3.21 -23.52
CA PHE A 32 -14.03 3.41 -24.74
C PHE A 32 -13.18 3.31 -26.02
N ALA A 33 -11.88 3.57 -25.95
CA ALA A 33 -10.99 3.57 -27.11
C ALA A 33 -10.89 2.18 -27.77
N PHE A 34 -10.77 1.10 -26.99
CA PHE A 34 -10.63 -0.26 -27.52
C PHE A 34 -11.88 -0.74 -28.29
N PRO A 35 -13.12 -0.65 -27.76
CA PRO A 35 -14.33 -0.97 -28.52
C PRO A 35 -14.49 -0.14 -29.80
N LEU A 36 -14.09 1.13 -29.77
CA LEU A 36 -14.13 2.00 -30.96
C LEU A 36 -13.14 1.52 -32.02
N ALA A 37 -11.90 1.20 -31.62
CA ALA A 37 -10.90 0.61 -32.49
C ALA A 37 -11.36 -0.73 -33.07
N ALA A 38 -12.03 -1.56 -32.26
CA ALA A 38 -12.59 -2.85 -32.68
C ALA A 38 -13.71 -2.74 -33.73
N LYS A 39 -14.35 -1.56 -33.84
CA LYS A 39 -15.40 -1.27 -34.82
C LYS A 39 -14.84 -0.80 -36.16
N LEU A 40 -13.61 -0.28 -36.22
CA LEU A 40 -12.96 0.13 -37.47
C LEU A 40 -12.80 -1.09 -38.39
N ARG A 41 -13.51 -1.07 -39.54
CA ARG A 41 -13.66 -2.22 -40.46
C ARG A 41 -12.30 -2.70 -40.99
N PRO A 42 -11.88 -3.94 -40.73
CA PRO A 42 -10.90 -4.61 -41.58
C PRO A 42 -11.55 -4.96 -42.92
N GLN A 43 -10.73 -5.06 -43.99
CA GLN A 43 -11.18 -5.47 -45.32
C GLN A 43 -11.59 -6.96 -45.40
N SER A 44 -11.32 -7.79 -44.37
CA SER A 44 -11.85 -9.17 -44.25
C SER A 44 -12.26 -9.53 -42.81
N GLU A 45 -13.40 -10.19 -42.65
CA GLU A 45 -13.90 -10.71 -41.35
C GLU A 45 -13.02 -11.85 -40.80
N GLU A 46 -12.30 -12.56 -41.67
CA GLU A 46 -11.48 -13.72 -41.29
C GLU A 46 -10.25 -13.33 -40.45
N ASN A 47 -9.63 -12.18 -40.73
CA ASN A 47 -8.47 -11.67 -39.98
C ASN A 47 -8.85 -10.83 -38.76
N ARG A 48 -10.15 -10.56 -38.55
CA ARG A 48 -10.62 -9.64 -37.52
C ARG A 48 -10.22 -10.06 -36.09
N PRO A 49 -10.35 -11.33 -35.66
CA PRO A 49 -9.91 -11.74 -34.32
C PRO A 49 -8.41 -11.51 -34.10
N ARG A 50 -7.58 -11.79 -35.10
CA ARG A 50 -6.13 -11.62 -35.03
C ARG A 50 -5.74 -10.15 -34.86
N LEU A 51 -6.40 -9.25 -35.59
CA LEU A 51 -6.18 -7.81 -35.48
C LEU A 51 -6.59 -7.27 -34.10
N LEU A 52 -7.71 -7.75 -33.55
CA LEU A 52 -8.17 -7.36 -32.21
C LEU A 52 -7.20 -7.79 -31.11
N VAL A 53 -6.67 -9.01 -31.21
CA VAL A 53 -5.62 -9.47 -30.26
C VAL A 53 -4.33 -8.68 -30.46
N GLY A 54 -3.94 -8.36 -31.70
CA GLY A 54 -2.80 -7.49 -31.97
C GLY A 54 -2.93 -6.10 -31.36
N ALA A 55 -4.12 -5.49 -31.45
CA ALA A 55 -4.42 -4.20 -30.82
C ALA A 55 -4.29 -4.26 -29.29
N TYR A 56 -4.80 -5.33 -28.67
CA TYR A 56 -4.64 -5.57 -27.22
C TYR A 56 -3.16 -5.71 -26.82
N VAL A 57 -2.34 -6.40 -27.62
CA VAL A 57 -0.88 -6.50 -27.37
C VAL A 57 -0.21 -5.12 -27.45
N TRP A 58 -0.57 -4.29 -28.44
CA TRP A 58 -0.03 -2.93 -28.55
C TRP A 58 -0.44 -2.02 -27.40
N GLU A 59 -1.67 -2.15 -26.89
CA GLU A 59 -2.13 -1.46 -25.68
C GLU A 59 -1.25 -1.81 -24.48
N CYS A 60 -0.94 -3.10 -24.30
CA CYS A 60 -0.08 -3.59 -23.23
C CYS A 60 1.36 -3.07 -23.33
N LEU A 61 1.92 -3.04 -24.55
CA LEU A 61 3.25 -2.50 -24.81
C LEU A 61 3.30 -0.98 -24.58
N GLY A 62 2.25 -0.26 -24.94
CA GLY A 62 2.11 1.17 -24.65
C GLY A 62 2.06 1.44 -23.14
N ALA A 63 1.28 0.64 -22.39
CA ALA A 63 1.21 0.74 -20.93
C ALA A 63 2.55 0.42 -20.25
N LEU A 64 3.27 -0.60 -20.74
CA LEU A 64 4.63 -0.94 -20.32
C LEU A 64 5.60 0.24 -20.53
N ALA A 65 5.64 0.78 -21.75
CA ALA A 65 6.53 1.89 -22.09
C ALA A 65 6.20 3.15 -21.27
N GLY A 66 4.91 3.49 -21.14
CA GLY A 66 4.45 4.63 -20.35
C GLY A 66 4.76 4.46 -18.86
N GLY A 67 4.51 3.27 -18.29
CA GLY A 67 4.82 2.96 -16.89
C GLY A 67 6.32 3.03 -16.58
N MET A 68 7.17 2.52 -17.47
CA MET A 68 8.63 2.61 -17.34
C MET A 68 9.13 4.05 -17.47
N ALA A 69 8.65 4.79 -18.47
CA ALA A 69 9.03 6.19 -18.67
C ALA A 69 8.62 7.06 -17.46
N TYR A 70 7.40 6.88 -16.96
CA TYR A 70 6.93 7.55 -15.75
C TYR A 70 7.83 7.25 -14.56
N THR A 71 8.09 5.97 -14.30
CA THR A 71 8.81 5.47 -13.11
C THR A 71 10.27 5.89 -13.08
N PHE A 72 11.00 5.72 -14.19
CA PHE A 72 12.46 5.85 -14.19
C PHE A 72 12.95 7.21 -14.67
N TRP A 73 12.15 7.96 -15.42
CA TRP A 73 12.59 9.23 -16.02
C TRP A 73 11.79 10.44 -15.58
N LEU A 74 10.48 10.32 -15.46
CA LEU A 74 9.62 11.50 -15.30
C LEU A 74 9.38 11.88 -13.84
N VAL A 75 8.97 10.91 -13.00
CA VAL A 75 8.45 11.19 -11.64
C VAL A 75 9.45 11.82 -10.69
N GLU A 76 10.76 11.58 -10.85
CA GLU A 76 11.81 12.17 -10.00
C GLU A 76 12.28 13.55 -10.47
N LYS A 77 11.98 13.94 -11.71
CA LYS A 77 12.62 15.10 -12.35
C LYS A 77 11.66 16.25 -12.67
N TYR A 78 10.37 15.96 -12.81
CA TYR A 78 9.42 16.91 -13.36
C TYR A 78 8.15 16.97 -12.52
N ASP A 79 7.55 18.17 -12.47
CA ASP A 79 6.29 18.40 -11.77
C ASP A 79 5.13 17.63 -12.42
N PRO A 80 4.09 17.24 -11.66
CA PRO A 80 2.97 16.45 -12.16
C PRO A 80 2.29 17.03 -13.41
N LEU A 81 2.10 18.36 -13.49
CA LEU A 81 1.51 19.00 -14.67
C LEU A 81 2.37 18.86 -15.92
N LEU A 82 3.69 18.98 -15.80
CA LEU A 82 4.60 18.81 -16.93
C LEU A 82 4.56 17.36 -17.42
N ILE A 83 4.51 16.39 -16.50
CA ILE A 83 4.35 14.97 -16.84
C ILE A 83 3.06 14.73 -17.62
N ILE A 84 1.93 15.32 -17.20
CA ILE A 84 0.65 15.21 -17.92
C ILE A 84 0.76 15.76 -19.34
N LEU A 85 1.39 16.93 -19.52
CA LEU A 85 1.59 17.52 -20.84
C LEU A 85 2.48 16.64 -21.73
N LEU A 86 3.55 16.06 -21.18
CA LEU A 86 4.42 15.14 -21.91
C LEU A 86 3.69 13.87 -22.37
N PHE A 87 2.80 13.30 -21.55
CA PHE A 87 1.95 12.16 -21.96
C PHE A 87 0.82 12.55 -22.92
N THR A 88 0.45 13.83 -22.96
CA THR A 88 -0.56 14.34 -23.90
C THR A 88 0.00 14.42 -25.33
N LEU A 89 1.30 14.69 -25.50
CA LEU A 89 1.95 14.75 -26.82
C LEU A 89 1.75 13.49 -27.68
N PRO A 90 2.10 12.26 -27.24
CA PRO A 90 1.90 11.06 -28.05
C PRO A 90 0.42 10.77 -28.33
N LEU A 91 -0.49 11.14 -27.41
CA LEU A 91 -1.94 11.03 -27.63
C LEU A 91 -2.41 11.97 -28.76
N LEU A 92 -1.96 13.23 -28.76
CA LEU A 92 -2.30 14.21 -29.80
C LEU A 92 -1.69 13.84 -31.16
N ILE A 93 -0.46 13.34 -31.17
CA ILE A 93 0.21 12.87 -32.40
C ILE A 93 -0.55 11.66 -32.97
N GLY A 94 -0.88 10.69 -32.11
CA GLY A 94 -1.64 9.50 -32.50
C GLY A 94 -3.05 9.84 -33.00
N SER A 95 -3.78 10.70 -32.30
CA SER A 95 -5.12 11.12 -32.73
C SER A 95 -5.08 11.93 -34.02
N GLY A 96 -4.07 12.79 -34.19
CA GLY A 96 -3.83 13.54 -35.42
C GLY A 96 -3.55 12.64 -36.63
N TRP A 97 -2.76 11.58 -36.43
CA TRP A 97 -2.52 10.56 -37.45
C TRP A 97 -3.82 9.87 -37.87
N VAL A 98 -4.62 9.43 -36.91
CA VAL A 98 -5.91 8.78 -37.19
C VAL A 98 -6.87 9.75 -37.89
N ALA A 99 -6.91 11.01 -37.47
CA ALA A 99 -7.74 12.04 -38.09
C ALA A 99 -7.36 12.29 -39.56
N LEU A 100 -6.05 12.36 -39.86
CA LEU A 100 -5.51 12.46 -41.23
C LEU A 100 -5.96 11.28 -42.09
N ALA A 101 -5.91 10.06 -41.55
CA ALA A 101 -6.32 8.86 -42.26
C ALA A 101 -7.84 8.76 -42.49
N ALA A 102 -8.66 9.32 -41.59
CA ALA A 102 -10.11 9.10 -41.59
C ALA A 102 -10.98 10.27 -42.12
N SER A 103 -10.58 11.53 -41.94
CA SER A 103 -11.49 12.70 -42.10
C SER A 103 -10.92 13.89 -42.89
N GLY A 104 -9.71 13.78 -43.45
CA GLY A 104 -9.08 14.82 -44.27
C GLY A 104 -8.59 16.05 -43.48
N LYS A 105 -8.22 17.13 -44.18
CA LYS A 105 -7.52 18.31 -43.60
C LYS A 105 -8.33 19.12 -42.56
N LYS A 106 -9.66 18.97 -42.47
CA LYS A 106 -10.52 19.81 -41.61
C LYS A 106 -10.24 19.65 -40.11
N ASN A 107 -9.95 18.43 -39.66
CA ASN A 107 -9.63 18.16 -38.26
C ASN A 107 -8.14 18.36 -37.94
N LEU A 108 -7.28 18.45 -38.96
CA LEU A 108 -5.84 18.61 -38.79
C LEU A 108 -5.48 19.95 -38.14
N ALA A 109 -6.16 21.04 -38.51
CA ALA A 109 -5.92 22.36 -37.93
C ALA A 109 -6.16 22.38 -36.41
N LEU A 110 -7.21 21.70 -35.94
CA LEU A 110 -7.51 21.56 -34.50
C LEU A 110 -6.42 20.76 -33.76
N HIS A 111 -5.93 19.68 -34.37
CA HIS A 111 -4.84 18.87 -33.79
C HIS A 111 -3.52 19.64 -33.75
N LEU A 112 -3.18 20.36 -34.82
CA LEU A 112 -1.98 21.22 -34.87
C LEU A 112 -2.08 22.36 -33.87
N LEU A 113 -3.26 22.97 -33.71
CA LEU A 113 -3.50 23.98 -32.69
C LEU A 113 -3.31 23.39 -31.28
N ALA A 114 -3.93 22.24 -30.98
CA ALA A 114 -3.80 21.57 -29.69
C ALA A 114 -2.34 21.17 -29.39
N LEU A 115 -1.62 20.64 -30.38
CA LEU A 115 -0.20 20.32 -30.28
C LEU A 115 0.64 21.57 -30.02
N THR A 116 0.37 22.66 -30.75
CA THR A 116 1.08 23.94 -30.58
C THR A 116 0.83 24.54 -29.20
N LEU A 117 -0.40 24.53 -28.70
CA LEU A 117 -0.74 24.99 -27.36
C LEU A 117 -0.06 24.13 -26.28
N THR A 118 -0.01 22.81 -26.48
CA THR A 118 0.66 21.89 -25.55
C THR A 118 2.17 22.15 -25.52
N LEU A 119 2.81 22.29 -26.68
CA LEU A 119 4.24 22.63 -26.77
C LEU A 119 4.52 24.02 -26.17
N ALA A 120 3.69 25.02 -26.45
CA ALA A 120 3.80 26.34 -25.84
C ALA A 120 3.68 26.29 -24.32
N ALA A 121 2.76 25.48 -23.77
CA ALA A 121 2.61 25.29 -22.33
C ALA A 121 3.85 24.63 -21.69
N ILE A 122 4.50 23.69 -22.39
CA ILE A 122 5.74 23.05 -21.96
C ILE A 122 6.91 24.05 -21.97
N PHE A 123 7.13 24.76 -23.08
CA PHE A 123 8.30 25.63 -23.24
C PHE A 123 8.19 26.99 -22.55
N SER A 124 6.98 27.48 -22.27
CA SER A 124 6.78 28.79 -21.61
C SER A 124 7.08 28.78 -20.10
N GLY A 125 7.30 27.61 -19.49
CA GLY A 125 7.35 27.45 -18.04
C GLY A 125 6.00 27.68 -17.35
N GLY A 126 4.91 27.89 -18.12
CA GLY A 126 3.57 28.09 -17.59
C GLY A 126 3.08 26.92 -16.74
N ALA A 127 3.42 25.68 -17.13
CA ALA A 127 3.08 24.48 -16.38
C ALA A 127 3.57 24.53 -14.92
N GLY A 128 4.84 24.90 -14.68
CA GLY A 128 5.40 25.00 -13.32
C GLY A 128 4.79 26.14 -12.50
N ARG A 129 4.40 27.26 -13.14
CA ARG A 129 3.70 28.36 -12.46
C ARG A 129 2.30 27.95 -12.00
N ILE A 130 1.57 27.22 -12.83
CA ILE A 130 0.25 26.68 -12.48
C ILE A 130 0.41 25.64 -11.38
N ASP A 131 1.43 24.77 -11.45
CA ASP A 131 1.69 23.76 -10.42
C ASP A 131 1.97 24.43 -9.06
N SER A 132 2.87 25.41 -9.03
CA SER A 132 3.17 26.21 -7.83
C SER A 132 1.94 26.94 -7.28
N TRP A 133 1.05 27.41 -8.16
CA TRP A 133 -0.22 28.01 -7.75
C TRP A 133 -1.16 26.96 -7.13
N LEU A 134 -1.30 25.78 -7.74
CA LEU A 134 -2.10 24.67 -7.20
C LEU A 134 -1.58 24.19 -5.85
N VAL A 135 -0.26 24.07 -5.70
CA VAL A 135 0.39 23.70 -4.42
C VAL A 135 0.04 24.72 -3.33
N ARG A 136 0.08 26.03 -3.65
CA ARG A 136 -0.33 27.08 -2.71
C ARG A 136 -1.83 27.01 -2.36
N GLN A 137 -2.70 26.77 -3.33
CA GLN A 137 -4.13 26.59 -3.07
C GLN A 137 -4.39 25.36 -2.18
N ARG A 138 -3.71 24.24 -2.46
CA ARG A 138 -3.77 23.04 -1.61
C ARG A 138 -3.29 23.34 -0.19
N TRP A 139 -2.20 24.09 -0.07
CA TRP A 139 -1.62 24.48 1.21
C TRP A 139 -2.57 25.31 2.07
N LEU A 140 -3.27 26.30 1.50
CA LEU A 140 -4.25 27.11 2.22
C LEU A 140 -5.40 26.28 2.82
N GLY A 141 -5.69 25.11 2.24
CA GLY A 141 -6.65 24.15 2.80
C GLY A 141 -6.09 23.29 3.94
N ILE A 142 -4.76 23.11 4.02
CA ILE A 142 -4.09 22.28 5.02
C ILE A 142 -3.65 23.12 6.22
N SER A 143 -3.04 24.28 5.97
CA SER A 143 -2.44 25.11 7.00
C SER A 143 -2.71 26.60 6.75
N SER A 144 -2.81 27.37 7.82
CA SER A 144 -2.85 28.83 7.79
C SER A 144 -1.45 29.47 7.89
N SER A 145 -0.39 28.68 7.79
CA SER A 145 1.00 29.14 7.88
C SER A 145 1.56 29.49 6.51
N ASP A 146 2.69 30.20 6.45
CA ASP A 146 3.34 30.52 5.18
C ASP A 146 4.05 29.27 4.65
N LEU A 147 3.82 28.92 3.39
CA LEU A 147 4.51 27.80 2.74
C LEU A 147 5.95 28.22 2.42
N ILE A 148 6.92 27.61 3.10
CA ILE A 148 8.35 27.85 2.92
C ILE A 148 8.93 26.93 1.85
N ALA A 149 8.57 25.65 1.87
CA ALA A 149 9.11 24.65 0.94
C ALA A 149 8.10 23.55 0.62
N ASN A 150 8.18 23.01 -0.59
CA ASN A 150 7.47 21.82 -1.03
C ASN A 150 8.47 20.94 -1.79
N ARG A 151 8.69 19.70 -1.33
CA ARG A 151 9.59 18.72 -1.96
C ARG A 151 8.89 17.37 -2.07
N ASP A 152 9.09 16.67 -3.18
CA ASP A 152 8.64 15.29 -3.34
C ASP A 152 9.84 14.35 -3.17
N SER A 153 9.77 13.48 -2.16
CA SER A 153 10.78 12.44 -1.94
C SER A 153 10.32 11.11 -2.53
N LYS A 154 11.20 10.10 -2.50
CA LYS A 154 10.87 8.72 -2.92
C LYS A 154 9.76 8.08 -2.07
N TYR A 155 9.46 8.67 -0.91
CA TYR A 155 8.56 8.13 0.10
C TYR A 155 7.29 8.95 0.27
N GLN A 156 7.35 10.27 0.09
CA GLN A 156 6.27 11.19 0.51
C GLN A 156 6.44 12.59 -0.10
N ASN A 157 5.33 13.34 -0.17
CA ASN A 157 5.34 14.78 -0.38
C ASN A 157 5.60 15.49 0.97
N LEU A 158 6.59 16.38 1.01
CA LEU A 158 7.02 17.14 2.18
C LEU A 158 6.69 18.62 1.98
N GLN A 159 5.95 19.20 2.92
CA GLN A 159 5.57 20.62 2.89
C GLN A 159 5.91 21.29 4.21
N LEU A 160 6.72 22.35 4.16
CA LEU A 160 7.17 23.08 5.33
C LEU A 160 6.40 24.40 5.47
N GLY A 161 5.69 24.54 6.58
CA GLY A 161 5.02 25.77 6.99
C GLY A 161 5.81 26.54 8.04
N LEU A 162 5.70 27.87 8.03
CA LEU A 162 6.22 28.74 9.09
C LEU A 162 5.12 29.64 9.64
N ARG A 163 4.98 29.67 10.96
CA ARG A 163 4.08 30.59 11.66
C ARG A 163 4.66 30.98 13.00
N HIS A 164 4.75 32.29 13.27
CA HIS A 164 5.26 32.85 14.54
C HIS A 164 6.62 32.25 14.97
N GLY A 165 7.54 32.02 14.03
CA GLY A 165 8.87 31.45 14.33
C GLY A 165 8.90 29.93 14.56
N GLN A 166 7.77 29.24 14.46
CA GLN A 166 7.68 27.79 14.55
C GLN A 166 7.42 27.17 13.17
N TYR A 167 8.23 26.17 12.82
CA TYR A 167 8.08 25.38 11.62
C TYR A 167 7.16 24.20 11.86
N SER A 168 6.29 23.91 10.89
CA SER A 168 5.42 22.75 10.88
C SER A 168 5.65 21.99 9.58
N LEU A 169 6.26 20.80 9.67
CA LEU A 169 6.50 19.93 8.54
C LEU A 169 5.35 18.95 8.38
N TYR A 170 4.75 18.95 7.19
CA TYR A 170 3.69 18.05 6.79
C TYR A 170 4.22 16.99 5.82
N SER A 171 3.89 15.73 6.08
CA SER A 171 4.10 14.60 5.16
C SER A 171 2.77 14.16 4.58
N ASN A 172 2.63 14.17 3.25
CA ASN A 172 1.40 13.81 2.54
C ASN A 172 0.15 14.51 3.10
N GLY A 173 0.32 15.78 3.51
CA GLY A 173 -0.73 16.60 4.12
C GLY A 173 -1.04 16.32 5.60
N GLN A 174 -0.30 15.43 6.26
CA GLN A 174 -0.40 15.18 7.71
C GLN A 174 0.76 15.82 8.46
N LEU A 175 0.50 16.42 9.62
CA LEU A 175 1.54 17.00 10.46
C LEU A 175 2.50 15.89 10.93
N ALA A 176 3.77 15.99 10.54
CA ALA A 176 4.80 15.00 10.82
C ALA A 176 5.79 15.46 11.90
N ALA A 177 6.17 16.74 11.87
CA ALA A 177 7.05 17.33 12.88
C ALA A 177 6.75 18.82 13.08
N VAL A 178 7.01 19.30 14.29
CA VAL A 178 6.97 20.72 14.67
C VAL A 178 8.31 21.06 15.31
N PHE A 179 8.93 22.16 14.90
CA PHE A 179 10.21 22.59 15.45
C PHE A 179 10.43 24.11 15.32
N PRO A 180 11.11 24.78 16.27
CA PRO A 180 11.47 24.25 17.59
C PRO A 180 10.21 23.98 18.44
N ASP A 181 10.26 22.91 19.24
CA ASP A 181 9.20 22.51 20.17
C ASP A 181 9.83 21.82 21.40
N ASP A 182 10.55 22.62 22.19
CA ASP A 182 11.48 22.12 23.21
C ASP A 182 10.80 21.37 24.35
N ASP A 183 9.65 21.85 24.84
CA ASP A 183 9.02 21.25 26.03
C ASP A 183 8.50 19.83 25.79
N PRO A 184 7.69 19.55 24.74
CA PRO A 184 7.27 18.19 24.44
C PRO A 184 8.44 17.24 24.16
N GLN A 185 9.47 17.70 23.45
CA GLN A 185 10.65 16.87 23.14
C GLN A 185 11.51 16.61 24.40
N ARG A 186 11.65 17.59 25.29
CA ARG A 186 12.33 17.48 26.58
C ARG A 186 11.63 16.47 27.49
N ILE A 187 10.31 16.56 27.60
CA ILE A 187 9.48 15.65 28.39
C ILE A 187 9.58 14.23 27.83
N LEU A 188 9.43 14.09 26.51
CA LEU A 188 9.52 12.79 25.84
C LEU A 188 10.91 12.14 26.04
N ALA A 189 11.99 12.90 25.89
CA ALA A 189 13.34 12.41 26.12
C ALA A 189 13.54 11.93 27.57
N ALA A 190 13.05 12.70 28.55
CA ALA A 190 13.11 12.32 29.97
C ALA A 190 12.30 11.07 30.28
N GLN A 191 11.11 10.96 29.68
CA GLN A 191 10.23 9.82 29.84
C GLN A 191 10.84 8.54 29.28
N ILE A 192 11.46 8.62 28.09
CA ILE A 192 12.11 7.48 27.44
C ILE A 192 13.36 7.05 28.21
N ILE A 193 14.28 7.98 28.48
CA ILE A 193 15.59 7.65 29.06
C ILE A 193 15.47 7.04 30.46
N SER A 194 14.49 7.49 31.25
CA SER A 194 14.35 7.08 32.66
C SER A 194 13.76 5.68 32.84
N GLN A 195 13.28 5.05 31.76
CA GLN A 195 12.76 3.69 31.81
C GLN A 195 13.84 2.63 31.85
N HIS A 196 15.07 2.96 31.47
CA HIS A 196 16.24 2.10 31.68
C HIS A 196 17.09 2.66 32.84
N PRO A 197 17.62 1.83 33.77
CA PRO A 197 18.41 2.33 34.90
C PRO A 197 19.70 3.06 34.49
N SER A 198 20.38 2.59 33.45
CA SER A 198 21.65 3.18 32.97
C SER A 198 21.85 2.97 31.46
N PRO A 199 21.07 3.65 30.59
CA PRO A 199 21.16 3.46 29.14
C PRO A 199 22.44 4.10 28.57
N ARG A 200 23.27 3.32 27.86
CA ARG A 200 24.49 3.82 27.20
C ARG A 200 24.32 3.91 25.69
N ASP A 201 23.73 2.90 25.07
CA ASP A 201 23.53 2.81 23.62
C ASP A 201 22.04 2.90 23.27
N ILE A 202 21.67 3.96 22.55
CA ILE A 202 20.27 4.26 22.21
C ILE A 202 20.06 4.17 20.70
N LEU A 203 18.99 3.51 20.30
CA LEU A 203 18.48 3.47 18.93
C LEU A 203 17.17 4.25 18.84
N VAL A 204 17.07 5.19 17.92
CA VAL A 204 15.81 5.84 17.53
C VAL A 204 15.48 5.43 16.10
N ILE A 205 14.30 4.83 15.91
CA ILE A 205 13.79 4.42 14.60
C ILE A 205 12.82 5.48 14.11
N GLY A 206 13.21 6.24 13.09
CA GLY A 206 12.61 7.51 12.69
C GLY A 206 13.51 8.69 13.04
N SER A 207 13.17 9.85 12.50
CA SER A 207 13.94 11.07 12.73
C SER A 207 13.94 11.52 14.19
N ALA A 208 15.10 12.00 14.65
CA ALA A 208 15.25 12.73 15.91
C ALA A 208 15.77 14.17 15.68
N SER A 209 15.83 14.61 14.41
CA SER A 209 16.40 15.91 14.05
C SER A 209 15.51 17.09 14.41
N SER A 210 14.21 16.86 14.64
CA SER A 210 13.24 17.89 15.08
C SER A 210 13.33 18.23 16.58
N GLY A 211 14.52 18.15 17.19
CA GLY A 211 14.76 18.52 18.59
C GLY A 211 14.91 17.36 19.58
N LEU A 212 14.46 16.15 19.26
CA LEU A 212 14.59 15.00 20.17
C LEU A 212 16.05 14.66 20.47
N ALA A 213 16.93 14.69 19.46
CA ALA A 213 18.36 14.43 19.62
C ALA A 213 19.01 15.41 20.60
N LYS A 214 18.69 16.71 20.50
CA LYS A 214 19.17 17.77 21.41
C LYS A 214 18.86 17.44 22.86
N HIS A 215 17.70 16.88 23.17
CA HIS A 215 17.33 16.53 24.53
C HIS A 215 17.92 15.20 25.00
N LEU A 216 17.97 14.18 24.14
CA LEU A 216 18.57 12.88 24.49
C LEU A 216 20.08 12.97 24.76
N LEU A 217 20.79 13.87 24.06
CA LEU A 217 22.23 14.08 24.25
C LEU A 217 22.58 14.80 25.57
N ARG A 218 21.59 15.30 26.33
CA ARG A 218 21.82 15.90 27.66
C ARG A 218 21.99 14.87 28.79
N TYR A 219 21.79 13.59 28.49
CA TYR A 219 21.95 12.51 29.46
C TYR A 219 23.30 11.82 29.32
N LYS A 220 23.69 11.06 30.35
CA LYS A 220 24.93 10.25 30.42
C LYS A 220 24.87 9.02 29.49
N ILE A 221 24.80 9.27 28.18
CA ILE A 221 24.76 8.25 27.14
C ILE A 221 26.12 8.19 26.41
N ALA A 222 26.47 7.01 25.90
CA ALA A 222 27.68 6.82 25.11
C ALA A 222 27.42 7.08 23.62
N ARG A 223 26.24 6.70 23.12
CA ARG A 223 25.92 6.77 21.70
C ARG A 223 24.41 6.84 21.44
N LEU A 224 24.03 7.68 20.49
CA LEU A 224 22.68 7.83 19.98
C LEU A 224 22.69 7.51 18.49
N THR A 225 22.06 6.42 18.07
CA THR A 225 21.89 6.06 16.66
C THR A 225 20.47 6.39 16.23
N THR A 226 20.31 7.19 15.18
CA THR A 226 19.01 7.49 14.59
C THR A 226 18.96 6.88 13.20
N VAL A 227 17.83 6.28 12.84
CA VAL A 227 17.65 5.62 11.54
C VAL A 227 16.39 6.19 10.88
N GLU A 228 16.60 7.03 9.88
CA GLU A 228 15.53 7.68 9.10
C GLU A 228 15.59 7.18 7.65
N ILE A 229 14.44 6.85 7.08
CA ILE A 229 14.36 6.29 5.72
C ILE A 229 14.48 7.39 4.65
N ASP A 230 14.00 8.59 4.97
CA ASP A 230 13.90 9.71 4.05
C ASP A 230 14.94 10.81 4.35
N ALA A 231 15.98 10.91 3.52
CA ALA A 231 17.00 11.94 3.64
C ALA A 231 16.39 13.35 3.50
N GLU A 232 15.49 13.54 2.53
CA GLU A 232 14.85 14.84 2.27
C GLU A 232 14.07 15.35 3.49
N PHE A 233 13.48 14.43 4.28
CA PHE A 233 12.82 14.78 5.54
C PHE A 233 13.81 15.38 6.54
N SER A 234 14.98 14.76 6.69
CA SER A 234 16.01 15.21 7.62
C SER A 234 16.72 16.48 7.15
N ASP A 235 17.00 16.57 5.84
CA ASP A 235 17.67 17.71 5.22
C ASP A 235 16.79 18.96 5.32
N LEU A 236 15.50 18.84 4.99
CA LEU A 236 14.55 19.94 5.08
C LEU A 236 14.39 20.47 6.51
N ILE A 237 14.45 19.61 7.53
CA ILE A 237 14.49 20.06 8.93
C ILE A 237 15.81 20.80 9.21
N SER A 238 16.93 20.17 8.85
CA SER A 238 18.28 20.64 9.18
C SER A 238 18.61 22.03 8.62
N GLU A 239 18.04 22.37 7.46
CA GLU A 239 18.15 23.70 6.82
C GLU A 239 17.57 24.84 7.70
N HIS A 240 16.60 24.52 8.58
CA HIS A 240 15.82 25.50 9.34
C HIS A 240 15.98 25.39 10.87
N LEU A 241 16.89 24.53 11.35
CA LEU A 241 17.15 24.36 12.79
C LEU A 241 17.85 25.57 13.42
N ASP A 242 17.60 25.77 14.72
CA ASP A 242 18.30 26.77 15.51
C ASP A 242 19.78 26.39 15.78
N THR A 243 20.52 27.24 16.47
CA THR A 243 21.94 26.98 16.78
C THR A 243 22.14 25.77 17.70
N ALA A 244 21.24 25.54 18.66
CA ALA A 244 21.36 24.47 19.64
C ALA A 244 21.06 23.10 19.03
N ASP A 245 20.02 22.99 18.22
CA ASP A 245 19.67 21.78 17.49
C ASP A 245 20.73 21.42 16.46
N ARG A 246 21.29 22.41 15.74
CA ARG A 246 22.43 22.18 14.83
C ARG A 246 23.68 21.70 15.56
N ALA A 247 23.95 22.22 16.76
CA ALA A 247 25.05 21.74 17.58
C ALA A 247 24.83 20.28 18.01
N ALA A 248 23.60 19.92 18.39
CA ALA A 248 23.24 18.55 18.73
C ALA A 248 23.40 17.58 17.56
N LEU A 249 23.08 18.01 16.32
CA LEU A 249 23.30 17.20 15.12
C LEU A 249 24.78 16.95 14.78
N ARG A 250 25.71 17.71 15.38
CA ARG A 250 27.16 17.56 15.24
C ARG A 250 27.82 16.90 16.44
N ASP A 251 27.05 16.48 17.45
CA ASP A 251 27.59 15.80 18.63
C ASP A 251 28.25 14.47 18.22
N PRO A 252 29.50 14.19 18.64
CA PRO A 252 30.22 12.97 18.23
C PRO A 252 29.54 11.67 18.69
N ARG A 253 28.62 11.73 19.66
CA ARG A 253 27.83 10.58 20.12
C ARG A 253 26.65 10.28 19.20
N LEU A 254 26.24 11.22 18.34
CA LEU A 254 25.14 11.04 17.41
C LEU A 254 25.62 10.40 16.11
N ARG A 255 24.93 9.32 15.71
CA ARG A 255 25.09 8.66 14.42
C ARG A 255 23.75 8.65 13.69
N MET A 256 23.65 9.42 12.61
CA MET A 256 22.47 9.41 11.74
C MET A 256 22.68 8.46 10.57
N LEU A 257 21.73 7.55 10.34
CA LEU A 257 21.75 6.58 9.26
C LEU A 257 20.54 6.78 8.36
N VAL A 258 20.79 6.98 7.06
CA VAL A 258 19.74 7.06 6.04
C VAL A 258 19.44 5.66 5.51
N MET A 259 18.48 4.98 6.12
CA MET A 259 17.99 3.68 5.67
C MET A 259 16.64 3.30 6.31
N ASP A 260 15.94 2.33 5.74
CA ASP A 260 14.72 1.77 6.36
C ASP A 260 15.04 1.17 7.75
N GLY A 261 14.37 1.66 8.79
CA GLY A 261 14.62 1.24 10.17
C GLY A 261 14.36 -0.23 10.42
N ARG A 262 13.37 -0.80 9.73
CA ARG A 262 13.08 -2.24 9.81
C ARG A 262 14.17 -3.07 9.13
N ARG A 263 14.72 -2.61 8.01
CA ARG A 263 15.88 -3.22 7.34
C ARG A 263 17.12 -3.15 8.23
N PHE A 264 17.37 -2.01 8.88
CA PHE A 264 18.47 -1.87 9.85
C PHE A 264 18.39 -2.92 10.96
N VAL A 265 17.26 -2.97 11.67
CA VAL A 265 17.04 -3.93 12.77
C VAL A 265 17.23 -5.37 12.30
N LYS A 266 16.73 -5.70 11.11
CA LYS A 266 16.81 -7.04 10.56
C LYS A 266 18.24 -7.43 10.14
N LEU A 267 19.01 -6.51 9.56
CA LEU A 267 20.42 -6.77 9.22
C LEU A 267 21.25 -6.93 10.49
N ALA A 268 21.04 -6.06 11.48
CA ALA A 268 21.66 -6.16 12.80
C ALA A 268 21.32 -7.50 13.48
N ALA A 269 20.04 -7.90 13.49
CA ALA A 269 19.58 -9.17 14.04
C ALA A 269 20.18 -10.42 13.36
N ARG A 270 20.62 -10.30 12.10
CA ARG A 270 21.27 -11.39 11.36
C ARG A 270 22.77 -11.49 11.63
N ALA A 271 23.42 -10.36 11.87
CA ALA A 271 24.84 -10.32 12.23
C ALA A 271 25.10 -10.96 13.61
N GLY A 272 24.06 -11.17 14.43
CA GLY A 272 24.17 -11.94 15.67
C GLY A 272 25.11 -11.27 16.65
N SER A 273 26.10 -12.02 17.16
CA SER A 273 27.07 -11.52 18.14
C SER A 273 27.99 -10.41 17.61
N GLU A 274 28.12 -10.27 16.28
CA GLU A 274 28.89 -9.18 15.65
C GLU A 274 28.10 -7.86 15.61
N SER A 275 26.79 -7.90 15.91
CA SER A 275 25.97 -6.71 15.91
C SER A 275 26.10 -5.92 17.20
N GLN A 276 26.16 -4.60 17.07
CA GLN A 276 26.00 -3.69 18.19
C GLN A 276 24.63 -3.92 18.86
N ARG A 277 24.66 -4.03 20.19
CA ARG A 277 23.44 -4.08 21.01
C ARG A 277 23.06 -2.71 21.54
N PHE A 278 21.78 -2.51 21.79
CA PHE A 278 21.21 -1.29 22.34
C PHE A 278 20.56 -1.55 23.71
N ASP A 279 20.71 -0.60 24.63
CA ASP A 279 20.04 -0.61 25.93
C ASP A 279 18.62 -0.06 25.82
N LEU A 280 18.39 0.83 24.86
CA LEU A 280 17.10 1.42 24.61
C LEU A 280 16.85 1.56 23.11
N ALA A 281 15.70 1.09 22.65
CA ALA A 281 15.21 1.31 21.29
C ALA A 281 13.87 2.05 21.32
N PHE A 282 13.83 3.27 20.79
CA PHE A 282 12.62 4.06 20.62
C PHE A 282 12.11 3.98 19.18
N ILE A 283 10.90 3.43 19.02
CA ILE A 283 10.17 3.41 17.75
C ILE A 283 9.46 4.76 17.62
N ASN A 284 10.14 5.74 17.03
CA ASN A 284 9.61 7.08 16.77
C ASN A 284 8.84 7.12 15.45
N GLN A 285 7.89 6.21 15.28
CA GLN A 285 7.04 6.13 14.10
C GLN A 285 5.61 6.54 14.46
N PRO A 286 4.83 7.11 13.53
CA PRO A 286 3.41 7.33 13.74
C PRO A 286 2.64 6.01 13.93
N ASP A 287 1.35 6.13 14.27
CA ASP A 287 0.44 5.00 14.34
C ASP A 287 0.44 4.15 13.05
N ALA A 288 0.10 2.87 13.17
CA ALA A 288 0.02 1.90 12.08
C ALA A 288 -1.19 2.15 11.15
N LEU A 289 -1.30 3.36 10.59
CA LEU A 289 -2.39 3.80 9.74
C LEU A 289 -2.24 3.37 8.28
N THR A 290 -1.03 2.94 7.88
CA THR A 290 -0.72 2.47 6.52
C THR A 290 -0.02 1.12 6.56
N ALA A 291 -0.06 0.39 5.45
CA ALA A 291 0.73 -0.85 5.28
C ALA A 291 2.24 -0.61 5.50
N GLN A 292 2.75 0.58 5.16
CA GLN A 292 4.13 0.97 5.40
C GLN A 292 4.44 1.05 6.89
N LEU A 293 3.63 1.79 7.66
CA LEU A 293 3.87 2.01 9.09
C LEU A 293 3.59 0.76 9.93
N ASN A 294 2.60 -0.05 9.54
CA ASN A 294 2.25 -1.29 10.24
C ASN A 294 3.43 -2.24 10.42
N ARG A 295 4.42 -2.21 9.52
CA ARG A 295 5.62 -3.06 9.57
C ARG A 295 6.42 -2.92 10.87
N TYR A 296 6.33 -1.77 11.54
CA TYR A 296 7.04 -1.47 12.80
C TYR A 296 6.31 -1.99 14.04
N TYR A 297 5.11 -2.54 13.87
CA TYR A 297 4.23 -2.99 14.96
C TYR A 297 3.87 -4.48 14.83
N THR A 298 4.67 -5.25 14.08
CA THR A 298 4.44 -6.69 13.89
C THR A 298 5.27 -7.52 14.87
N ARG A 299 4.78 -8.72 15.18
CA ARG A 299 5.49 -9.67 16.03
C ARG A 299 6.88 -10.00 15.47
N GLU A 300 7.00 -10.12 14.16
CA GLU A 300 8.27 -10.41 13.49
C GLU A 300 9.29 -9.29 13.71
N PHE A 301 8.86 -8.03 13.57
CA PHE A 301 9.73 -6.89 13.84
C PHE A 301 10.18 -6.83 15.31
N PHE A 302 9.25 -7.00 16.26
CA PHE A 302 9.62 -7.02 17.69
C PHE A 302 10.58 -8.16 18.04
N LYS A 303 10.44 -9.34 17.39
CA LYS A 303 11.40 -10.45 17.57
C LYS A 303 12.79 -10.12 17.07
N ASP A 304 12.90 -9.45 15.92
CA ASP A 304 14.20 -9.04 15.40
C ASP A 304 14.79 -7.90 16.27
N LEU A 305 13.96 -6.98 16.75
CA LEU A 305 14.37 -5.93 17.69
C LEU A 305 14.92 -6.52 18.99
N LYS A 306 14.26 -7.54 19.56
CA LYS A 306 14.73 -8.24 20.76
C LYS A 306 16.15 -8.81 20.63
N LYS A 307 16.56 -9.24 19.43
CA LYS A 307 17.89 -9.83 19.20
C LYS A 307 19.01 -8.80 19.26
N ILE A 308 18.70 -7.53 19.00
CA ILE A 308 19.68 -6.43 18.98
C ILE A 308 19.64 -5.61 20.27
N LEU A 309 18.84 -6.03 21.26
CA LEU A 309 18.81 -5.43 22.59
C LEU A 309 19.74 -6.17 23.55
N THR A 310 20.21 -5.46 24.56
CA THR A 310 20.82 -6.08 25.74
C THR A 310 19.75 -6.85 26.54
N PRO A 311 20.13 -7.79 27.42
CA PRO A 311 19.15 -8.55 28.24
C PRO A 311 18.18 -7.65 29.00
N GLY A 312 18.68 -6.58 29.63
CA GLY A 312 17.91 -5.52 30.28
C GLY A 312 17.40 -4.41 29.35
N GLY A 313 17.45 -4.60 28.04
CA GLY A 313 17.10 -3.56 27.06
C GLY A 313 15.61 -3.19 27.10
N VAL A 314 15.31 -1.93 26.77
CA VAL A 314 13.95 -1.37 26.76
C VAL A 314 13.53 -1.01 25.34
N VAL A 315 12.33 -1.43 24.94
CA VAL A 315 11.63 -0.91 23.76
C VAL A 315 10.64 0.15 24.19
N ALA A 316 10.66 1.32 23.55
CA ALA A 316 9.68 2.38 23.73
C ALA A 316 8.92 2.61 22.41
N LEU A 317 7.60 2.82 22.47
CA LEU A 317 6.78 3.22 21.31
C LEU A 317 5.60 4.11 21.73
N ARG A 318 5.11 4.94 20.82
CA ARG A 318 3.95 5.82 21.05
C ARG A 318 2.76 5.33 20.25
N LEU A 319 1.56 5.34 20.84
CA LEU A 319 0.31 5.00 20.16
C LEU A 319 -0.80 5.94 20.60
N SER A 320 -1.72 6.23 19.68
CA SER A 320 -2.99 6.84 20.06
C SER A 320 -3.73 5.95 21.07
N ALA A 321 -4.28 6.58 22.10
CA ALA A 321 -5.04 5.94 23.16
C ALA A 321 -6.30 6.75 23.50
N SER A 322 -7.29 6.10 24.12
CA SER A 322 -8.52 6.77 24.56
C SER A 322 -8.70 6.62 26.06
N GLU A 323 -8.90 7.75 26.75
CA GLU A 323 -9.22 7.73 28.18
C GLU A 323 -10.72 7.57 28.44
N ASN A 324 -11.62 8.04 27.54
CA ASN A 324 -13.06 8.17 27.84
C ASN A 324 -14.02 7.73 26.70
N TYR A 325 -14.10 8.49 25.59
CA TYR A 325 -15.25 8.40 24.63
C TYR A 325 -15.05 7.52 23.40
N ALA A 326 -13.82 7.11 23.08
CA ALA A 326 -13.50 6.38 21.85
C ALA A 326 -12.96 4.96 22.12
N SER A 327 -13.19 4.45 23.34
CA SER A 327 -12.68 3.16 23.82
C SER A 327 -13.01 2.02 22.87
N ASP A 328 -14.24 1.92 22.37
CA ASP A 328 -14.63 0.85 21.44
C ASP A 328 -13.85 0.85 20.12
N ILE A 329 -13.34 2.01 19.68
CA ILE A 329 -12.64 2.19 18.41
C ILE A 329 -11.13 2.11 18.59
N ILE A 330 -10.59 2.80 19.59
CA ILE A 330 -9.15 2.89 19.85
C ILE A 330 -8.65 1.67 20.63
N ASN A 331 -9.40 1.16 21.63
CA ASN A 331 -8.92 0.04 22.45
C ASN A 331 -8.62 -1.22 21.64
N PRO A 332 -9.41 -1.65 20.64
CA PRO A 332 -9.03 -2.79 19.82
C PRO A 332 -7.69 -2.60 19.11
N TYR A 333 -7.42 -1.40 18.59
CA TYR A 333 -6.16 -1.06 17.93
C TYR A 333 -4.99 -1.14 18.92
N THR A 334 -5.08 -0.40 20.02
CA THR A 334 -4.03 -0.35 21.06
C THR A 334 -3.82 -1.72 21.71
N SER A 335 -4.89 -2.49 21.95
CA SER A 335 -4.81 -3.84 22.52
C SER A 335 -4.13 -4.84 21.60
N VAL A 336 -4.38 -4.78 20.29
CA VAL A 336 -3.66 -5.64 19.33
C VAL A 336 -2.17 -5.39 19.37
N ILE A 337 -1.74 -4.12 19.37
CA ILE A 337 -0.31 -3.78 19.40
C ILE A 337 0.29 -4.16 20.75
N PHE A 338 -0.40 -3.86 21.86
CA PHE A 338 0.01 -4.25 23.21
C PHE A 338 0.21 -5.77 23.33
N GLN A 339 -0.75 -6.59 22.89
CA GLN A 339 -0.63 -8.06 22.95
C GLN A 339 0.47 -8.58 22.01
N THR A 340 0.67 -7.92 20.87
CA THR A 340 1.75 -8.25 19.93
C THR A 340 3.12 -7.98 20.57
N LEU A 341 3.29 -6.83 21.21
CA LEU A 341 4.49 -6.46 21.98
C LEU A 341 4.70 -7.44 23.15
N LYS A 342 3.65 -7.73 23.92
CA LYS A 342 3.65 -8.65 25.07
C LYS A 342 4.07 -10.07 24.70
N SER A 343 3.73 -10.51 23.48
CA SER A 343 4.12 -11.83 22.98
C SER A 343 5.64 -12.01 22.76
N VAL A 344 6.41 -10.93 22.85
CA VAL A 344 7.88 -10.90 22.68
C VAL A 344 8.58 -10.37 23.93
N PHE A 345 8.01 -9.34 24.56
CA PHE A 345 8.47 -8.67 25.77
C PHE A 345 7.40 -8.80 26.87
N PRO A 346 7.55 -9.75 27.82
CA PRO A 346 6.50 -10.07 28.79
C PRO A 346 6.16 -8.93 29.75
N PHE A 347 7.12 -8.05 30.07
CA PHE A 347 6.94 -6.94 31.00
C PHE A 347 6.71 -5.64 30.24
N ILE A 348 5.59 -4.97 30.53
CA ILE A 348 5.19 -3.73 29.85
C ILE A 348 4.71 -2.72 30.88
N ALA A 349 5.28 -1.51 30.83
CA ALA A 349 4.80 -0.32 31.52
C ALA A 349 4.14 0.62 30.49
N VAL A 350 3.07 1.31 30.88
CA VAL A 350 2.33 2.22 29.99
C VAL A 350 2.11 3.56 30.68
N SER A 351 2.48 4.63 30.00
CA SER A 351 2.13 5.98 30.42
C SER A 351 0.75 6.37 29.88
N PRO A 352 -0.20 6.81 30.74
CA PRO A 352 -1.50 7.31 30.31
C PRO A 352 -1.38 8.62 29.53
N GLY A 353 -2.40 8.89 28.72
CA GLY A 353 -2.52 10.11 27.92
C GLY A 353 -3.28 9.87 26.62
N PRO A 354 -3.63 10.95 25.88
CA PRO A 354 -4.22 10.84 24.54
C PRO A 354 -3.29 10.13 23.55
N THR A 355 -1.98 10.27 23.74
CA THR A 355 -0.95 9.43 23.13
C THR A 355 -0.24 8.71 24.25
N SER A 356 -0.48 7.41 24.39
CA SER A 356 0.19 6.59 25.41
C SER A 356 1.57 6.16 24.93
N VAL A 357 2.52 6.14 25.87
CA VAL A 357 3.87 5.62 25.62
C VAL A 357 3.99 4.25 26.27
N PHE A 358 4.34 3.25 25.47
CA PHE A 358 4.52 1.87 25.89
C PHE A 358 6.01 1.60 26.05
N PHE A 359 6.38 1.03 27.19
CA PHE A 359 7.74 0.58 27.49
C PHE A 359 7.71 -0.91 27.74
N ALA A 360 8.59 -1.67 27.08
CA ALA A 360 8.61 -3.11 27.20
C ALA A 360 10.03 -3.65 27.36
N SER A 361 10.19 -4.69 28.18
CA SER A 361 11.46 -5.39 28.38
C SER A 361 11.28 -6.91 28.48
N ALA A 362 12.39 -7.62 28.28
CA ALA A 362 12.47 -9.05 28.46
C ALA A 362 12.63 -9.44 29.93
N GLU A 363 13.23 -8.56 30.73
CA GLU A 363 13.49 -8.75 32.15
C GLU A 363 12.49 -8.00 33.03
N GLU A 364 12.21 -8.59 34.18
CA GLU A 364 11.34 -8.01 35.21
C GLU A 364 12.02 -6.79 35.85
N ALA A 365 11.23 -5.86 36.40
CA ALA A 365 11.70 -4.68 37.12
C ALA A 365 12.55 -3.66 36.34
N ILE A 366 12.86 -3.90 35.06
CA ILE A 366 13.48 -2.89 34.19
C ILE A 366 12.50 -1.74 33.94
N VAL A 367 11.38 -2.03 33.29
CA VAL A 367 10.33 -1.04 33.00
C VAL A 367 9.40 -0.87 34.19
N THR A 368 8.99 0.37 34.49
CA THR A 368 8.14 0.67 35.65
C THR A 368 7.16 1.80 35.38
N THR A 369 6.05 1.80 36.11
CA THR A 369 5.09 2.92 36.19
C THR A 369 5.23 3.71 37.48
N GLU A 370 6.17 3.35 38.36
CA GLU A 370 6.39 4.03 39.64
C GLU A 370 7.12 5.37 39.43
N SER A 371 6.42 6.46 39.69
CA SER A 371 6.93 7.82 39.47
C SER A 371 8.20 8.13 40.27
N GLN A 372 8.31 7.61 41.50
CA GLN A 372 9.48 7.81 42.36
C GLN A 372 10.75 7.18 41.78
N VAL A 373 10.65 5.93 41.30
CA VAL A 373 11.77 5.22 40.66
C VAL A 373 12.21 5.94 39.39
N LEU A 374 11.27 6.40 38.56
CA LEU A 374 11.59 7.15 37.34
C LEU A 374 12.27 8.49 37.65
N ALA A 375 11.81 9.20 38.69
CA ALA A 375 12.41 10.43 39.19
C ALA A 375 13.85 10.22 39.71
N GLU A 376 14.12 9.11 40.39
CA GLU A 376 15.47 8.74 40.82
C GLU A 376 16.40 8.43 39.65
N ARG A 377 15.93 7.62 38.70
CA ARG A 377 16.69 7.29 37.48
C ARG A 377 17.00 8.55 36.67
N TYR A 378 16.02 9.44 36.48
CA TYR A 378 16.23 10.73 35.82
C TYR A 378 17.35 11.54 36.50
N ARG A 379 17.32 11.67 37.83
CA ARG A 379 18.33 12.40 38.61
C ARG A 379 19.73 11.81 38.44
N ALA A 380 19.85 10.49 38.35
CA ALA A 380 21.14 9.82 38.15
C ALA A 380 21.73 10.05 36.74
N LEU A 381 20.86 10.18 35.73
CA LEU A 381 21.22 10.22 34.31
C LEU A 381 21.48 11.63 33.76
N VAL A 382 20.84 12.65 34.32
CA VAL A 382 20.96 14.02 33.83
C VAL A 382 22.36 14.60 34.09
N LEU A 383 22.93 15.32 33.12
CA LEU A 383 24.20 16.01 33.28
C LEU A 383 24.06 17.33 34.06
N ALA A 384 22.89 17.98 33.97
CA ALA A 384 22.54 19.20 34.68
C ALA A 384 21.07 19.12 35.17
N PRO A 385 20.80 19.00 36.48
CA PRO A 385 19.44 18.87 37.01
C PRO A 385 18.57 20.08 36.70
N ALA A 386 17.34 19.85 36.21
CA ALA A 386 16.42 20.91 35.76
C ALA A 386 15.01 20.82 36.37
N GLY A 387 14.83 20.10 37.48
CA GLY A 387 13.56 20.00 38.21
C GLY A 387 12.45 19.20 37.50
N LEU A 388 12.77 18.53 36.38
CA LEU A 388 11.80 17.78 35.58
C LEU A 388 11.33 16.51 36.26
N GLU A 389 12.01 16.03 37.30
CA GLU A 389 11.65 14.83 38.06
C GLU A 389 10.22 14.88 38.63
N ARG A 390 9.68 16.06 38.90
CA ARG A 390 8.31 16.23 39.41
C ARG A 390 7.26 15.85 38.37
N ILE A 391 7.60 15.87 37.08
CA ILE A 391 6.65 15.57 36.01
C ILE A 391 6.23 14.10 36.00
N PHE A 392 7.03 13.18 36.53
CA PHE A 392 6.72 11.75 36.52
C PHE A 392 5.45 11.43 37.30
N THR A 393 5.12 12.19 38.36
CA THR A 393 3.85 12.04 39.08
C THR A 393 2.65 12.40 38.20
N SER A 394 2.80 13.42 37.34
CA SER A 394 1.77 13.85 36.40
C SER A 394 1.68 12.94 35.16
N LEU A 395 2.81 12.38 34.71
CA LEU A 395 2.85 11.45 33.58
C LEU A 395 2.32 10.06 33.95
N TYR A 396 2.48 9.64 35.21
CA TYR A 396 2.05 8.33 35.71
C TYR A 396 1.12 8.43 36.94
N PRO A 397 -0.09 9.02 36.81
CA PRO A 397 -1.07 8.97 37.89
C PRO A 397 -1.46 7.51 38.21
N LEU A 398 -1.45 7.14 39.50
CA LEU A 398 -1.69 5.76 39.95
C LEU A 398 -3.02 5.18 39.47
N GLU A 399 -4.10 5.96 39.55
CA GLU A 399 -5.43 5.50 39.12
C GLU A 399 -5.50 5.25 37.61
N LYS A 400 -4.96 6.19 36.81
CA LYS A 400 -5.00 6.10 35.34
C LYS A 400 -4.10 4.97 34.81
N THR A 401 -2.90 4.82 35.39
CA THR A 401 -1.97 3.74 35.02
C THR A 401 -2.56 2.37 35.32
N ALA A 402 -3.18 2.19 36.50
CA ALA A 402 -3.87 0.96 36.87
C ALA A 402 -5.06 0.66 35.94
N ALA A 403 -5.89 1.67 35.65
CA ALA A 403 -7.05 1.52 34.77
C ALA A 403 -6.67 1.10 33.34
N ILE A 404 -5.68 1.75 32.74
CA ILE A 404 -5.20 1.42 31.39
C ILE A 404 -4.57 0.02 31.36
N SER A 405 -3.74 -0.31 32.35
CA SER A 405 -3.14 -1.64 32.45
C SER A 405 -4.21 -2.73 32.55
N ALA A 406 -5.22 -2.54 33.40
CA ALA A 406 -6.34 -3.47 33.54
C ALA A 406 -7.16 -3.60 32.24
N ALA A 407 -7.45 -2.48 31.55
CA ALA A 407 -8.18 -2.48 30.29
C ALA A 407 -7.43 -3.26 29.19
N LEU A 408 -6.13 -3.00 29.02
CA LEU A 408 -5.30 -3.67 28.01
C LEU A 408 -5.12 -5.17 28.30
N GLN A 409 -5.09 -5.57 29.58
CA GLN A 409 -5.03 -6.98 29.97
C GLN A 409 -6.37 -7.69 29.80
N LYS A 410 -7.49 -7.01 30.07
CA LYS A 410 -8.86 -7.55 29.92
C LYS A 410 -9.19 -7.81 28.45
N HIS A 411 -8.77 -6.91 27.55
CA HIS A 411 -8.97 -7.06 26.12
C HIS A 411 -7.93 -8.00 25.50
N LYS A 412 -8.21 -9.31 25.55
CA LYS A 412 -7.43 -10.29 24.76
C LYS A 412 -7.69 -10.06 23.28
N ALA A 413 -6.70 -9.53 22.58
CA ALA A 413 -6.71 -9.45 21.13
C ALA A 413 -6.89 -10.88 20.58
N ARG A 414 -7.88 -11.05 19.71
CA ARG A 414 -8.19 -12.36 19.11
C ARG A 414 -7.01 -12.88 18.29
N GLU A 415 -6.20 -11.97 17.75
CA GLU A 415 -5.05 -12.24 16.90
C GLU A 415 -3.95 -11.20 17.11
N LEU A 416 -2.71 -11.60 16.84
CA LEU A 416 -1.54 -10.73 16.90
C LEU A 416 -1.29 -10.07 15.55
N ASN A 417 -0.75 -8.85 15.56
CA ASN A 417 -0.34 -8.17 14.34
C ASN A 417 0.92 -8.84 13.77
N ARG A 418 0.84 -9.24 12.49
CA ARG A 418 1.92 -9.95 11.79
C ARG A 418 2.13 -9.39 10.41
N ASP A 419 3.29 -9.64 9.82
CA ASP A 419 3.59 -9.23 8.44
C ASP A 419 2.58 -9.75 7.41
N GLN A 420 2.19 -11.02 7.55
CA GLN A 420 1.25 -11.68 6.64
C GLN A 420 -0.20 -11.39 7.02
N ARG A 421 -0.44 -10.76 8.19
CA ARG A 421 -1.77 -10.43 8.69
C ARG A 421 -1.72 -9.10 9.45
N PRO A 422 -1.70 -7.97 8.71
CA PRO A 422 -1.48 -6.64 9.27
C PRO A 422 -2.77 -6.07 9.88
N ILE A 423 -3.35 -6.73 10.89
CA ILE A 423 -4.65 -6.36 11.42
C ILE A 423 -4.67 -4.96 12.07
N ALA A 424 -3.53 -4.46 12.55
CA ALA A 424 -3.45 -3.10 13.09
C ALA A 424 -3.68 -2.03 12.00
N TYR A 425 -3.32 -2.31 10.73
CA TYR A 425 -3.65 -1.44 9.59
C TYR A 425 -5.18 -1.29 9.39
N PHE A 426 -5.93 -2.40 9.48
CA PHE A 426 -7.40 -2.36 9.39
C PHE A 426 -8.02 -1.53 10.54
N LEU A 427 -7.54 -1.73 11.76
CA LEU A 427 -8.02 -1.02 12.94
C LEU A 427 -7.61 0.46 12.94
N GLY A 428 -6.43 0.78 12.44
CA GLY A 428 -5.98 2.15 12.18
C GLY A 428 -6.87 2.85 11.16
N GLY A 429 -7.24 2.17 10.06
CA GLY A 429 -8.22 2.68 9.09
C GLY A 429 -9.60 2.96 9.70
N ARG A 430 -10.05 2.11 10.63
CA ARG A 430 -11.27 2.36 11.42
C ARG A 430 -11.14 3.59 12.33
N MET A 431 -9.98 3.80 12.94
CA MET A 431 -9.70 4.99 13.75
C MET A 431 -9.69 6.26 12.90
N LEU A 432 -9.08 6.21 11.72
CA LEU A 432 -9.07 7.26 10.70
C LEU A 432 -10.49 7.61 10.20
N GLY A 433 -11.31 6.58 9.96
CA GLY A 433 -12.72 6.77 9.59
C GLY A 433 -13.50 7.50 10.68
N TRP A 434 -13.26 7.17 11.94
CA TRP A 434 -13.90 7.83 13.07
C TRP A 434 -13.40 9.27 13.28
N SER A 435 -12.08 9.49 13.30
CA SER A 435 -11.51 10.83 13.54
C SER A 435 -11.86 11.83 12.43
N SER A 436 -12.09 11.34 11.21
CA SER A 436 -12.53 12.14 10.08
C SER A 436 -14.06 12.29 9.97
N GLY A 437 -14.83 11.75 10.93
CA GLY A 437 -16.30 11.83 10.93
C GLY A 437 -16.95 11.05 9.78
N SER A 438 -16.29 10.03 9.24
CA SER A 438 -16.76 9.30 8.06
C SER A 438 -17.96 8.39 8.39
N PRO A 439 -19.03 8.39 7.56
CA PRO A 439 -20.14 7.45 7.71
C PRO A 439 -19.71 5.99 7.50
N LEU A 440 -18.56 5.74 6.85
CA LEU A 440 -18.02 4.40 6.64
C LEU A 440 -17.55 3.72 7.93
N THR A 441 -17.43 4.45 9.04
CA THR A 441 -17.01 3.89 10.34
C THR A 441 -17.89 2.71 10.79
N GLY A 442 -19.20 2.75 10.49
CA GLY A 442 -20.12 1.65 10.77
C GLY A 442 -19.82 0.38 9.96
N LEU A 443 -19.46 0.55 8.68
CA LEU A 443 -19.05 -0.55 7.80
C LEU A 443 -17.77 -1.23 8.31
N PHE A 444 -16.74 -0.46 8.67
CA PHE A 444 -15.51 -1.01 9.27
C PHE A 444 -15.79 -1.76 10.58
N ARG A 445 -16.74 -1.30 11.40
CA ARG A 445 -17.15 -1.98 12.63
C ARG A 445 -17.80 -3.33 12.36
N LEU A 446 -18.67 -3.43 11.35
CA LEU A 446 -19.29 -4.69 10.93
C LEU A 446 -18.26 -5.65 10.34
N LEU A 447 -17.42 -5.16 9.42
CA LEU A 447 -16.39 -5.95 8.75
C LEU A 447 -15.33 -6.46 9.73
N GLY A 448 -15.00 -5.71 10.79
CA GLY A 448 -14.10 -6.17 11.83
C GLY A 448 -14.57 -7.42 12.60
N LYS A 449 -15.87 -7.76 12.52
CA LYS A 449 -16.43 -9.00 13.10
C LYS A 449 -16.40 -10.18 12.13
N VAL A 450 -16.18 -9.94 10.84
CA VAL A 450 -16.24 -10.97 9.79
C VAL A 450 -15.06 -11.93 9.93
N LYS A 451 -15.38 -13.22 10.02
CA LYS A 451 -14.40 -14.31 10.02
C LYS A 451 -14.17 -14.79 8.59
N PHE A 452 -12.98 -15.33 8.33
CA PHE A 452 -12.67 -16.01 7.07
C PHE A 452 -13.73 -17.05 6.66
N THR A 453 -14.24 -17.82 7.61
CA THR A 453 -15.29 -18.83 7.37
C THR A 453 -16.58 -18.21 6.83
N ILE A 454 -16.96 -17.03 7.31
CA ILE A 454 -18.16 -16.33 6.84
C ILE A 454 -17.96 -15.88 5.39
N VAL A 455 -16.78 -15.33 5.05
CA VAL A 455 -16.45 -14.94 3.67
C VAL A 455 -16.48 -16.16 2.74
N LEU A 456 -15.94 -17.30 3.20
CA LEU A 456 -15.98 -18.54 2.44
C LEU A 456 -17.41 -19.05 2.22
N MET A 457 -18.25 -19.00 3.27
CA MET A 457 -19.66 -19.39 3.17
C MET A 457 -20.46 -18.47 2.26
N THR A 458 -20.26 -17.15 2.32
CA THR A 458 -20.95 -16.20 1.44
C THR A 458 -20.52 -16.36 -0.01
N MET A 459 -19.22 -16.56 -0.28
CA MET A 459 -18.74 -16.90 -1.63
C MET A 459 -19.33 -18.22 -2.11
N GLY A 460 -19.35 -19.26 -1.27
CA GLY A 460 -19.98 -20.54 -1.59
C GLY A 460 -21.45 -20.38 -1.95
N LEU A 461 -22.21 -19.61 -1.14
CA LEU A 461 -23.62 -19.33 -1.37
C LEU A 461 -23.87 -18.55 -2.68
N LEU A 462 -23.00 -17.59 -3.02
CA LEU A 462 -23.11 -16.81 -4.26
C LEU A 462 -22.76 -17.64 -5.50
N LEU A 463 -21.84 -18.59 -5.39
CA LEU A 463 -21.37 -19.42 -6.49
C LEU A 463 -22.25 -20.66 -6.72
N LEU A 464 -22.96 -21.13 -5.69
CA LEU A 464 -23.80 -22.33 -5.75
C LEU A 464 -24.92 -22.26 -6.81
N PRO A 465 -25.72 -21.18 -6.93
CA PRO A 465 -26.75 -21.08 -7.97
C PRO A 465 -26.17 -21.15 -9.38
N VAL A 466 -25.01 -20.56 -9.62
CA VAL A 466 -24.32 -20.59 -10.93
C VAL A 466 -23.89 -22.02 -11.27
N LEU A 467 -23.36 -22.75 -10.28
CA LEU A 467 -22.99 -24.16 -10.42
C LEU A 467 -24.21 -25.06 -10.66
N LEU A 468 -25.30 -24.86 -9.92
CA LEU A 468 -26.53 -25.63 -10.09
C LEU A 468 -27.18 -25.35 -11.46
N LEU A 469 -27.28 -24.09 -11.87
CA LEU A 469 -27.81 -23.70 -13.19
C LEU A 469 -27.01 -24.30 -14.35
N THR A 470 -25.70 -24.47 -14.19
CA THR A 470 -24.86 -25.13 -15.20
C THR A 470 -25.03 -26.65 -15.23
N LEU A 471 -25.27 -27.28 -14.07
CA LEU A 471 -25.55 -28.72 -13.98
C LEU A 471 -26.95 -29.09 -14.53
N PHE A 472 -27.98 -28.28 -14.24
CA PHE A 472 -29.37 -28.54 -14.65
C PHE A 472 -29.69 -28.14 -16.10
N ARG A 473 -28.79 -27.43 -16.79
CA ARG A 473 -29.00 -27.03 -18.19
C ARG A 473 -28.86 -28.23 -19.13
N ARG A 474 -29.98 -28.62 -19.78
CA ARG A 474 -30.05 -29.71 -20.77
C ARG A 474 -29.16 -29.50 -22.01
N LYS A 475 -28.86 -28.26 -22.39
CA LYS A 475 -27.91 -27.96 -23.48
C LYS A 475 -26.50 -27.77 -22.92
N LYS A 476 -25.70 -28.83 -22.92
CA LYS A 476 -24.26 -28.82 -22.60
C LYS A 476 -23.47 -28.17 -23.75
N GLN A 477 -23.50 -26.85 -23.84
CA GLN A 477 -22.66 -26.08 -24.77
C GLN A 477 -22.01 -24.92 -24.02
N VAL A 478 -20.77 -24.60 -24.39
CA VAL A 478 -20.06 -23.45 -23.84
C VAL A 478 -20.69 -22.16 -24.38
N GLY A 479 -21.05 -21.24 -23.49
CA GLY A 479 -21.64 -19.96 -23.85
C GLY A 479 -21.22 -18.81 -22.92
N LEU A 480 -21.90 -17.68 -23.05
CA LEU A 480 -21.61 -16.45 -22.29
C LEU A 480 -21.62 -16.67 -20.77
N ALA A 481 -22.54 -17.52 -20.29
CA ALA A 481 -22.71 -17.79 -18.86
C ALA A 481 -21.51 -18.47 -18.20
N GLN A 482 -20.60 -19.07 -18.96
CA GLN A 482 -19.39 -19.71 -18.45
C GLN A 482 -18.12 -18.89 -18.78
N ILE A 483 -18.09 -18.26 -19.96
CA ILE A 483 -16.91 -17.54 -20.44
C ILE A 483 -16.80 -16.16 -19.77
N LEU A 484 -17.90 -15.45 -19.53
CA LEU A 484 -17.85 -14.14 -18.87
C LEU A 484 -17.38 -14.22 -17.41
N PRO A 485 -17.85 -15.16 -16.58
CA PRO A 485 -17.27 -15.36 -15.26
C PRO A 485 -15.79 -15.74 -15.29
N ALA A 486 -15.32 -16.42 -16.36
CA ALA A 486 -13.90 -16.71 -16.53
C ALA A 486 -13.09 -15.43 -16.82
N ALA A 487 -13.59 -14.54 -17.67
CA ALA A 487 -12.96 -13.22 -17.86
C ALA A 487 -12.95 -12.40 -16.55
N ALA A 488 -14.09 -12.31 -15.87
CA ALA A 488 -14.19 -11.56 -14.62
C ALA A 488 -13.34 -12.14 -13.48
N SER A 489 -13.31 -13.45 -13.30
CA SER A 489 -12.43 -14.09 -12.30
C SER A 489 -10.95 -13.96 -12.67
N GLY A 490 -10.62 -13.95 -13.96
CA GLY A 490 -9.28 -13.66 -14.46
C GLY A 490 -8.80 -12.26 -14.07
N GLY A 491 -9.57 -11.23 -14.41
CA GLY A 491 -9.28 -9.84 -14.03
C GLY A 491 -9.26 -9.63 -12.52
N PHE A 492 -10.22 -10.23 -11.80
CA PHE A 492 -10.25 -10.21 -10.33
C PHE A 492 -8.97 -10.80 -9.76
N ALA A 493 -8.56 -11.98 -10.23
CA ALA A 493 -7.35 -12.64 -9.75
C ALA A 493 -6.10 -11.85 -10.12
N GLY A 494 -6.02 -11.33 -11.34
CA GLY A 494 -4.92 -10.51 -11.84
C GLY A 494 -4.64 -9.30 -10.97
N LEU A 495 -5.60 -8.38 -10.84
CA LEU A 495 -5.40 -7.16 -10.05
C LEU A 495 -5.31 -7.45 -8.54
N SER A 496 -6.02 -8.47 -8.04
CA SER A 496 -5.88 -8.86 -6.63
C SER A 496 -4.48 -9.39 -6.32
N PHE A 497 -3.89 -10.18 -7.23
CA PHE A 497 -2.53 -10.66 -7.10
C PHE A 497 -1.52 -9.51 -7.19
N GLU A 498 -1.72 -8.58 -8.13
CA GLU A 498 -0.89 -7.40 -8.28
C GLU A 498 -0.86 -6.54 -7.01
N ILE A 499 -2.02 -6.25 -6.40
CA ILE A 499 -2.07 -5.52 -5.12
C ILE A 499 -1.38 -6.30 -4.00
N THR A 500 -1.54 -7.63 -3.97
CA THR A 500 -0.82 -8.47 -3.02
C THR A 500 0.68 -8.38 -3.24
N ALA A 501 1.16 -8.41 -4.49
CA ALA A 501 2.56 -8.26 -4.84
C ALA A 501 3.12 -6.89 -4.44
N ILE A 502 2.38 -5.80 -4.70
CA ILE A 502 2.70 -4.44 -4.27
C ILE A 502 2.81 -4.38 -2.73
N PHE A 503 1.87 -4.99 -2.00
CA PHE A 503 1.92 -5.04 -0.54
C PHE A 503 3.14 -5.81 -0.03
N ILE A 504 3.46 -6.97 -0.63
CA ILE A 504 4.66 -7.77 -0.30
C ILE A 504 5.92 -6.96 -0.56
N PHE A 505 5.96 -6.26 -1.71
CA PHE A 505 7.07 -5.42 -2.08
C PHE A 505 7.27 -4.31 -1.06
N GLN A 506 6.22 -3.56 -0.77
CA GLN A 506 6.25 -2.51 0.22
C GLN A 506 6.76 -3.06 1.55
N ASN A 507 6.14 -4.13 2.09
CA ASN A 507 6.49 -4.71 3.40
C ASN A 507 7.94 -5.22 3.49
N THR A 508 8.56 -5.56 2.35
CA THR A 508 9.94 -6.05 2.30
C THR A 508 10.98 -4.93 2.19
N TRP A 509 10.71 -3.90 1.38
CA TRP A 509 11.72 -2.91 0.99
C TRP A 509 11.53 -1.50 1.56
N GLY A 510 10.36 -1.17 2.12
CA GLY A 510 10.16 0.10 2.83
C GLY A 510 9.50 1.18 1.98
N PHE A 511 9.62 1.10 0.66
CA PHE A 511 9.01 2.03 -0.30
C PHE A 511 8.18 1.28 -1.34
N VAL A 512 7.29 2.01 -2.01
CA VAL A 512 6.47 1.44 -3.09
C VAL A 512 6.13 2.44 -4.18
N TYR A 513 6.02 3.74 -3.87
CA TYR A 513 5.53 4.76 -4.79
C TYR A 513 6.22 4.72 -6.17
N GLN A 514 7.55 4.68 -6.19
CA GLN A 514 8.32 4.56 -7.43
C GLN A 514 8.26 3.18 -8.07
N ALA A 515 8.18 2.10 -7.28
CA ALA A 515 8.17 0.74 -7.81
C ALA A 515 6.82 0.35 -8.44
N ILE A 516 5.73 1.04 -8.13
CA ILE A 516 4.38 0.72 -8.63
C ILE A 516 4.37 0.67 -10.16
N GLY A 517 4.92 1.68 -10.83
CA GLY A 517 4.89 1.71 -12.29
C GLY A 517 5.72 0.60 -12.93
N LEU A 518 6.85 0.20 -12.33
CA LEU A 518 7.61 -0.99 -12.75
C LEU A 518 6.81 -2.28 -12.54
N LEU A 519 6.16 -2.44 -11.39
CA LEU A 519 5.35 -3.64 -11.09
C LEU A 519 4.18 -3.76 -12.07
N ILE A 520 3.44 -2.67 -12.30
CA ILE A 520 2.37 -2.61 -13.31
C ILE A 520 2.93 -2.95 -14.69
N ALA A 521 4.06 -2.35 -15.07
CA ALA A 521 4.66 -2.57 -16.37
C ALA A 521 5.05 -4.05 -16.59
N LEU A 522 5.60 -4.72 -15.58
CA LEU A 522 5.92 -6.15 -15.64
C LEU A 522 4.67 -7.03 -15.77
N PHE A 523 3.59 -6.70 -15.05
CA PHE A 523 2.31 -7.37 -15.21
C PHE A 523 1.77 -7.20 -16.64
N MET A 524 1.82 -5.98 -17.18
CA MET A 524 1.38 -5.65 -18.54
C MET A 524 2.21 -6.33 -19.63
N LEU A 525 3.53 -6.44 -19.44
CA LEU A 525 4.42 -7.21 -20.31
C LEU A 525 4.00 -8.68 -20.36
N GLY A 526 3.76 -9.27 -19.18
CA GLY A 526 3.23 -10.62 -19.06
C GLY A 526 1.92 -10.78 -19.82
N LEU A 527 0.98 -9.87 -19.59
CA LEU A 527 -0.36 -9.88 -20.17
C LEU A 527 -0.34 -9.76 -21.71
N GLY A 528 0.47 -8.87 -22.28
CA GLY A 528 0.71 -8.81 -23.72
C GLY A 528 1.36 -10.08 -24.28
N ALA A 529 2.40 -10.62 -23.61
CA ALA A 529 3.05 -11.86 -24.03
C ALA A 529 2.11 -13.07 -23.98
N GLY A 530 1.28 -13.16 -22.96
CA GLY A 530 0.25 -14.19 -22.80
C GLY A 530 -0.78 -14.18 -23.92
N ALA A 531 -1.27 -12.99 -24.27
CA ALA A 531 -2.20 -12.83 -25.38
C ALA A 531 -1.56 -13.25 -26.72
N ALA A 532 -0.31 -12.82 -26.98
CA ALA A 532 0.41 -13.16 -28.20
C ALA A 532 0.69 -14.67 -28.32
N LEU A 533 1.14 -15.31 -27.24
CA LEU A 533 1.42 -16.75 -27.19
C LEU A 533 0.14 -17.58 -27.37
N ALA A 534 -0.95 -17.21 -26.69
CA ALA A 534 -2.24 -17.87 -26.83
C ALA A 534 -2.75 -17.77 -28.27
N ASN A 535 -2.66 -16.59 -28.89
CA ASN A 535 -3.08 -16.39 -30.28
C ASN A 535 -2.25 -17.24 -31.26
N ARG A 536 -0.92 -17.24 -31.12
CA ARG A 536 -0.04 -18.09 -31.94
C ARG A 536 -0.39 -19.57 -31.83
N ASN A 537 -0.76 -20.04 -30.64
CA ASN A 537 -1.16 -21.43 -30.42
C ASN A 537 -2.54 -21.74 -31.00
N ILE A 538 -3.49 -20.81 -30.92
CA ILE A 538 -4.82 -20.93 -31.53
C ILE A 538 -4.68 -21.02 -33.06
N GLU A 539 -3.85 -20.17 -33.67
CA GLU A 539 -3.60 -20.18 -35.12
C GLU A 539 -2.99 -21.52 -35.58
N LYS A 540 -2.04 -22.07 -34.82
CA LYS A 540 -1.39 -23.34 -35.15
C LYS A 540 -2.29 -24.57 -35.01
N LYS A 541 -3.12 -24.61 -33.96
CA LYS A 541 -3.88 -25.83 -33.58
C LYS A 541 -5.36 -25.75 -33.94
N LEU A 542 -5.87 -24.56 -34.29
CA LEU A 542 -7.26 -24.27 -34.65
C LEU A 542 -8.30 -24.96 -33.73
N PRO A 543 -8.18 -24.87 -32.40
CA PRO A 543 -8.97 -25.64 -31.46
C PRO A 543 -10.48 -25.40 -31.64
N THR A 544 -11.31 -26.41 -31.38
CA THR A 544 -12.77 -26.21 -31.32
C THR A 544 -13.16 -25.28 -30.17
N ALA A 545 -14.40 -24.79 -30.14
CA ALA A 545 -14.87 -23.92 -29.05
C ALA A 545 -14.78 -24.63 -27.68
N GLU A 546 -15.08 -25.93 -27.65
CA GLU A 546 -14.99 -26.77 -26.45
C GLU A 546 -13.53 -27.01 -26.04
N GLN A 547 -12.63 -27.21 -27.01
CA GLN A 547 -11.19 -27.31 -26.72
C GLN A 547 -10.61 -26.01 -26.18
N ALA A 548 -10.99 -24.86 -26.77
CA ALA A 548 -10.60 -23.54 -26.27
C ALA A 548 -11.12 -23.29 -24.84
N ALA A 549 -12.35 -23.72 -24.53
CA ALA A 549 -12.90 -23.66 -23.19
C ALA A 549 -12.14 -24.54 -22.19
N ARG A 550 -11.69 -25.73 -22.60
CA ARG A 550 -10.82 -26.59 -21.76
C ARG A 550 -9.46 -25.96 -21.51
N TRP A 551 -8.87 -25.32 -22.52
CA TRP A 551 -7.62 -24.58 -22.34
C TRP A 551 -7.80 -23.40 -21.40
N LEU A 552 -8.91 -22.67 -21.52
CA LEU A 552 -9.27 -21.59 -20.61
C LEU A 552 -9.45 -22.09 -19.17
N ALA A 553 -10.08 -23.26 -18.97
CA ALA A 553 -10.15 -23.90 -17.67
C ALA A 553 -8.76 -24.26 -17.12
N GLY A 554 -7.86 -24.76 -17.97
CA GLY A 554 -6.46 -25.00 -17.63
C GLY A 554 -5.73 -23.74 -17.18
N ILE A 555 -5.94 -22.61 -17.87
CA ILE A 555 -5.41 -21.30 -17.46
C ILE A 555 -5.93 -20.90 -16.08
N GLN A 556 -7.23 -21.06 -15.80
CA GLN A 556 -7.81 -20.78 -14.49
C GLN A 556 -7.23 -21.66 -13.36
N MET A 557 -6.99 -22.94 -13.65
CA MET A 557 -6.31 -23.83 -12.70
C MET A 557 -4.86 -23.40 -12.46
N LEU A 558 -4.14 -23.00 -13.50
CA LEU A 558 -2.77 -22.48 -13.38
C LEU A 558 -2.72 -21.18 -12.57
N ILE A 559 -3.70 -20.29 -12.74
CA ILE A 559 -3.85 -19.08 -11.91
C ILE A 559 -3.98 -19.46 -10.43
N ALA A 560 -4.84 -20.44 -10.11
CA ALA A 560 -4.97 -20.93 -8.73
C ALA A 560 -3.66 -21.51 -8.20
N VAL A 561 -2.95 -22.34 -8.98
CA VAL A 561 -1.64 -22.90 -8.60
C VAL A 561 -0.62 -21.79 -8.37
N LEU A 562 -0.56 -20.79 -9.25
CA LEU A 562 0.37 -19.67 -9.13
C LEU A 562 0.09 -18.82 -7.87
N ASN A 563 -1.17 -18.58 -7.54
CA ASN A 563 -1.57 -17.91 -6.31
C ASN A 563 -1.14 -18.69 -5.06
N LEU A 564 -1.37 -20.00 -5.02
CA LEU A 564 -0.95 -20.86 -3.90
C LEU A 564 0.57 -20.98 -3.80
N GLY A 565 1.27 -21.04 -4.93
CA GLY A 565 2.73 -21.07 -4.99
C GLY A 565 3.41 -19.80 -4.48
N CYS A 566 2.68 -18.67 -4.41
CA CYS A 566 3.16 -17.43 -3.79
C CYS A 566 3.26 -17.55 -2.25
N LEU A 567 2.51 -18.45 -1.62
CA LEU A 567 2.50 -18.64 -0.16
C LEU A 567 3.87 -19.02 0.45
N PRO A 568 4.62 -20.01 -0.08
CA PRO A 568 5.97 -20.30 0.40
C PRO A 568 6.93 -19.13 0.14
N LEU A 569 6.78 -18.41 -0.97
CA LEU A 569 7.62 -17.24 -1.27
C LEU A 569 7.45 -16.13 -0.24
N LEU A 570 6.25 -15.91 0.30
CA LEU A 570 6.04 -14.97 1.42
C LEU A 570 6.92 -15.27 2.64
N ARG A 571 7.31 -16.52 2.86
CA ARG A 571 8.18 -16.94 3.98
C ARG A 571 9.67 -16.81 3.65
N ILE A 572 10.04 -16.96 2.37
CA ILE A 572 11.43 -17.03 1.91
C ILE A 572 11.93 -15.68 1.37
N ASN A 573 11.07 -14.85 0.78
CA ASN A 573 11.43 -13.59 0.11
C ASN A 573 12.27 -12.66 1.01
N PHE A 574 11.92 -12.62 2.29
CA PHE A 574 12.68 -11.87 3.28
C PHE A 574 14.13 -12.34 3.49
N ARG A 575 14.48 -13.59 3.17
CA ARG A 575 15.85 -14.13 3.23
C ARG A 575 16.67 -13.77 1.99
N LEU A 576 16.02 -13.73 0.83
CA LEU A 576 16.67 -13.61 -0.48
C LEU A 576 17.15 -12.19 -0.81
N GLY A 577 16.62 -11.14 -0.18
CA GLY A 577 17.09 -9.77 -0.46
C GLY A 577 16.77 -9.34 -1.90
N TRP A 578 17.78 -8.91 -2.66
CA TRP A 578 17.62 -8.43 -4.04
C TRP A 578 17.17 -9.54 -5.04
N PRO A 579 17.62 -10.82 -4.97
CA PRO A 579 17.02 -11.92 -5.73
C PRO A 579 15.51 -12.08 -5.53
N GLY A 580 15.02 -11.72 -4.34
CA GLY A 580 13.60 -11.72 -4.02
C GLY A 580 12.77 -10.79 -4.90
N GLN A 581 13.34 -9.67 -5.35
CA GLN A 581 12.68 -8.73 -6.25
C GLN A 581 12.49 -9.35 -7.65
N PHE A 582 13.52 -10.02 -8.18
CA PHE A 582 13.42 -10.71 -9.48
C PHE A 582 12.42 -11.86 -9.45
N LEU A 583 12.37 -12.61 -8.35
CA LEU A 583 11.37 -13.66 -8.16
C LEU A 583 9.95 -13.10 -8.13
N LEU A 584 9.71 -12.01 -7.40
CA LEU A 584 8.42 -11.35 -7.36
C LEU A 584 8.02 -10.80 -8.73
N ALA A 585 8.97 -10.18 -9.44
CA ALA A 585 8.79 -9.69 -10.81
C ALA A 585 8.43 -10.80 -11.79
N ALA A 586 9.14 -11.93 -11.74
CA ALA A 586 8.86 -13.10 -12.57
C ALA A 586 7.47 -13.68 -12.28
N TRP A 587 7.07 -13.73 -11.00
CA TRP A 587 5.75 -14.20 -10.60
C TRP A 587 4.63 -13.28 -11.11
N LEU A 588 4.85 -11.96 -11.01
CA LEU A 588 3.91 -10.96 -11.48
C LEU A 588 3.75 -11.00 -13.01
N GLY A 589 4.86 -11.12 -13.74
CA GLY A 589 4.83 -11.34 -15.19
C GLY A 589 4.19 -12.68 -15.58
N GLY A 590 4.42 -13.74 -14.81
CA GLY A 590 3.77 -15.04 -14.99
C GLY A 590 2.25 -14.96 -14.79
N MET A 591 1.79 -14.21 -13.78
CA MET A 591 0.37 -13.96 -13.56
C MET A 591 -0.23 -13.16 -14.72
N GLY A 592 0.47 -12.11 -15.17
CA GLY A 592 0.11 -11.37 -16.37
C GLY A 592 -0.06 -12.29 -17.58
N LEU A 593 0.90 -13.18 -17.83
CA LEU A 593 0.88 -14.14 -18.94
C LEU A 593 -0.37 -15.03 -18.92
N LEU A 594 -0.77 -15.53 -17.75
CA LEU A 594 -1.97 -16.35 -17.62
C LEU A 594 -3.24 -15.53 -17.87
N VAL A 595 -3.34 -14.32 -17.29
CA VAL A 595 -4.49 -13.44 -17.49
C VAL A 595 -4.62 -13.01 -18.96
N GLY A 596 -3.51 -12.65 -19.61
CA GLY A 596 -3.48 -12.25 -21.02
C GLY A 596 -3.95 -13.34 -21.99
N ALA A 597 -3.78 -14.62 -21.64
CA ALA A 597 -4.26 -15.74 -22.46
C ALA A 597 -5.80 -15.85 -22.48
N ILE A 598 -6.51 -15.24 -21.52
CA ILE A 598 -7.97 -15.35 -21.38
C ILE A 598 -8.69 -14.72 -22.56
N MET A 599 -8.27 -13.54 -23.03
CA MET A 599 -8.94 -12.81 -24.10
C MET A 599 -8.94 -13.62 -25.43
N PRO A 600 -7.80 -14.08 -25.98
CA PRO A 600 -7.79 -14.87 -27.22
C PRO A 600 -8.57 -16.19 -27.11
N LEU A 601 -8.43 -16.91 -25.99
CA LEU A 601 -9.13 -18.17 -25.76
C LEU A 601 -10.64 -17.96 -25.61
N GLY A 602 -11.05 -16.91 -24.90
CA GLY A 602 -12.44 -16.51 -24.75
C GLY A 602 -13.08 -16.16 -26.08
N MET A 603 -12.39 -15.38 -26.93
CA MET A 603 -12.89 -15.05 -28.28
C MET A 603 -13.07 -16.31 -29.13
N ARG A 604 -12.11 -17.25 -29.08
CA ARG A 604 -12.22 -18.53 -29.81
C ARG A 604 -13.36 -19.40 -29.29
N ALA A 605 -13.57 -19.45 -27.97
CA ALA A 605 -14.68 -20.16 -27.36
C ALA A 605 -16.04 -19.51 -27.69
N MET A 606 -16.08 -18.19 -27.90
CA MET A 606 -17.26 -17.42 -28.31
C MET A 606 -17.39 -17.18 -29.83
N ARG A 607 -16.75 -18.01 -30.67
CA ARG A 607 -16.72 -17.84 -32.14
C ARG A 607 -18.07 -17.69 -32.86
N ARG A 608 -19.20 -17.95 -32.17
CA ARG A 608 -20.56 -17.77 -32.71
C ARG A 608 -21.03 -16.31 -32.66
N LEU A 609 -20.40 -15.48 -31.83
CA LEU A 609 -20.69 -14.06 -31.74
C LEU A 609 -19.73 -13.28 -32.65
N PRO A 610 -20.13 -12.08 -33.12
CA PRO A 610 -19.22 -11.19 -33.83
C PRO A 610 -17.94 -10.94 -33.02
N ALA A 611 -16.79 -10.93 -33.69
CA ALA A 611 -15.49 -10.81 -33.02
C ALA A 611 -15.39 -9.54 -32.15
N GLY A 612 -15.88 -8.40 -32.66
CA GLY A 612 -15.89 -7.14 -31.91
C GLY A 612 -16.77 -7.18 -30.66
N LEU A 613 -17.95 -7.81 -30.73
CA LEU A 613 -18.84 -7.98 -29.57
C LEU A 613 -18.20 -8.92 -28.52
N SER A 614 -17.58 -10.01 -28.98
CA SER A 614 -16.88 -10.96 -28.11
C SER A 614 -15.73 -10.29 -27.36
N ALA A 615 -14.89 -9.53 -28.07
CA ALA A 615 -13.77 -8.81 -27.48
C ALA A 615 -14.26 -7.74 -26.47
N GLY A 616 -15.30 -6.97 -26.82
CA GLY A 616 -15.86 -5.96 -25.92
C GLY A 616 -16.44 -6.54 -24.63
N LEU A 617 -17.18 -7.66 -24.74
CA LEU A 617 -17.77 -8.34 -23.58
C LEU A 617 -16.71 -8.96 -22.67
N LEU A 618 -15.65 -9.57 -23.23
CA LEU A 618 -14.53 -10.09 -22.46
C LEU A 618 -13.78 -8.97 -21.73
N ASN A 619 -13.52 -7.87 -22.42
CA ASN A 619 -12.83 -6.73 -21.82
C ASN A 619 -13.64 -6.12 -20.66
N ALA A 620 -14.96 -5.98 -20.85
CA ALA A 620 -15.85 -5.50 -19.80
C ALA A 620 -15.86 -6.45 -18.58
N GLY A 621 -15.87 -7.76 -18.83
CA GLY A 621 -15.77 -8.77 -17.77
C GLY A 621 -14.46 -8.65 -16.99
N ASP A 622 -13.33 -8.58 -17.69
CA ASP A 622 -11.99 -8.44 -17.12
C ASP A 622 -11.86 -7.15 -16.28
N TYR A 623 -12.24 -6.00 -16.82
CA TYR A 623 -12.21 -4.72 -16.11
C TYR A 623 -13.12 -4.67 -14.90
N LEU A 624 -14.35 -5.20 -14.99
CA LEU A 624 -15.26 -5.26 -13.84
C LEU A 624 -14.70 -6.17 -12.75
N GLY A 625 -14.21 -7.35 -13.13
CA GLY A 625 -13.55 -8.29 -12.24
C GLY A 625 -12.35 -7.67 -11.54
N GLY A 626 -11.47 -7.04 -12.31
CA GLY A 626 -10.29 -6.33 -11.82
C GLY A 626 -10.64 -5.19 -10.88
N ALA A 627 -11.61 -4.33 -11.22
CA ALA A 627 -12.04 -3.21 -10.38
C ALA A 627 -12.61 -3.68 -9.03
N ILE A 628 -13.41 -4.75 -9.02
CA ILE A 628 -13.91 -5.35 -7.78
C ILE A 628 -12.75 -5.99 -7.00
N GLY A 629 -11.86 -6.72 -7.68
CA GLY A 629 -10.71 -7.38 -7.08
C GLY A 629 -9.77 -6.39 -6.41
N SER A 630 -9.43 -5.30 -7.10
CA SER A 630 -8.53 -4.28 -6.58
C SER A 630 -9.08 -3.62 -5.31
N LEU A 631 -10.36 -3.23 -5.34
CA LEU A 631 -11.02 -2.59 -4.22
C LEU A 631 -11.16 -3.53 -3.02
N VAL A 632 -11.69 -4.74 -3.24
CA VAL A 632 -11.93 -5.72 -2.17
C VAL A 632 -10.60 -6.20 -1.57
N MET A 633 -9.57 -6.40 -2.40
CA MET A 633 -8.27 -6.86 -1.95
C MET A 633 -7.57 -5.83 -1.06
N ALA A 634 -7.48 -4.58 -1.52
CA ALA A 634 -6.81 -3.52 -0.78
C ALA A 634 -7.57 -3.10 0.48
N ALA A 635 -8.89 -2.93 0.41
CA ALA A 635 -9.67 -2.41 1.52
C ALA A 635 -9.98 -3.45 2.60
N PHE A 636 -10.15 -4.73 2.22
CA PHE A 636 -10.73 -5.74 3.13
C PHE A 636 -9.92 -7.03 3.23
N PHE A 637 -9.62 -7.70 2.11
CA PHE A 637 -9.02 -9.04 2.20
C PHE A 637 -7.61 -9.00 2.79
N LEU A 638 -6.71 -8.15 2.28
CA LEU A 638 -5.35 -8.05 2.84
C LEU A 638 -5.34 -7.63 4.32
N PRO A 639 -6.03 -6.56 4.75
CA PRO A 639 -5.92 -6.10 6.13
C PRO A 639 -6.59 -7.03 7.13
N LEU A 640 -7.73 -7.64 6.76
CA LEU A 640 -8.55 -8.45 7.67
C LEU A 640 -8.16 -9.94 7.66
N LEU A 641 -8.04 -10.51 6.45
CA LEU A 641 -7.81 -11.95 6.27
C LEU A 641 -6.31 -12.28 6.23
N GLY A 642 -5.48 -11.32 5.84
CA GLY A 642 -4.06 -11.51 5.61
C GLY A 642 -3.76 -12.09 4.23
N THR A 643 -2.52 -11.93 3.76
CA THR A 643 -2.08 -12.33 2.41
C THR A 643 -2.39 -13.79 2.10
N GLY A 644 -2.19 -14.69 3.07
CA GLY A 644 -2.40 -16.12 2.86
C GLY A 644 -3.84 -16.51 2.56
N ASN A 645 -4.78 -16.06 3.40
CA ASN A 645 -6.20 -16.33 3.23
C ASN A 645 -6.78 -15.63 1.99
N SER A 646 -6.29 -14.43 1.69
CA SER A 646 -6.65 -13.71 0.47
C SER A 646 -6.30 -14.51 -0.79
N LEU A 647 -5.07 -15.02 -0.89
CA LEU A 647 -4.63 -15.85 -2.02
C LEU A 647 -5.42 -17.15 -2.13
N LEU A 648 -5.82 -17.75 -1.00
CA LEU A 648 -6.70 -18.93 -0.98
C LEU A 648 -8.09 -18.62 -1.57
N LEU A 649 -8.70 -17.47 -1.24
CA LEU A 649 -10.00 -17.08 -1.80
C LEU A 649 -9.94 -16.81 -3.30
N ILE A 650 -8.89 -16.13 -3.77
CA ILE A 650 -8.68 -15.92 -5.21
C ILE A 650 -8.55 -17.27 -5.91
N SER A 651 -7.74 -18.17 -5.35
CA SER A 651 -7.52 -19.51 -5.92
C SER A 651 -8.82 -20.30 -6.01
N LEU A 652 -9.66 -20.24 -4.97
CA LEU A 652 -10.97 -20.90 -4.99
C LEU A 652 -11.88 -20.34 -6.09
N LEU A 653 -11.92 -19.01 -6.26
CA LEU A 653 -12.72 -18.37 -7.30
C LEU A 653 -12.29 -18.84 -8.70
N SER A 654 -10.98 -18.89 -8.96
CA SER A 654 -10.43 -19.41 -10.22
C SER A 654 -10.74 -20.89 -10.44
N LEU A 655 -10.65 -21.72 -9.39
CA LEU A 655 -11.01 -23.15 -9.47
C LEU A 655 -12.51 -23.36 -9.76
N VAL A 656 -13.39 -22.56 -9.16
CA VAL A 656 -14.82 -22.61 -9.46
C VAL A 656 -15.08 -22.22 -10.92
N SER A 657 -14.40 -21.18 -11.41
CA SER A 657 -14.48 -20.80 -12.83
C SER A 657 -14.01 -21.94 -13.76
N ALA A 658 -12.90 -22.59 -13.43
CA ALA A 658 -12.40 -23.75 -14.17
C ALA A 658 -13.42 -24.90 -14.18
N ALA A 659 -14.04 -25.22 -13.04
CA ALA A 659 -15.04 -26.26 -12.93
C ALA A 659 -16.26 -25.97 -13.82
N LEU A 660 -16.76 -24.73 -13.82
CA LEU A 660 -17.88 -24.31 -14.68
C LEU A 660 -17.57 -24.49 -16.18
N LEU A 661 -16.34 -24.14 -16.59
CA LEU A 661 -15.88 -24.32 -17.98
C LEU A 661 -15.76 -25.80 -18.36
N LEU A 662 -15.19 -26.64 -17.48
CA LEU A 662 -15.05 -28.08 -17.73
C LEU A 662 -16.40 -28.77 -17.81
N LEU A 663 -17.32 -28.49 -16.89
CA LEU A 663 -18.68 -29.05 -16.90
C LEU A 663 -19.42 -28.72 -18.20
N ALA A 664 -19.29 -27.49 -18.70
CA ALA A 664 -19.90 -27.09 -19.97
C ALA A 664 -19.21 -27.71 -21.20
N ALA A 665 -17.91 -27.98 -21.13
CA ALA A 665 -17.14 -28.61 -22.21
C ALA A 665 -17.20 -30.15 -22.20
N TRP A 666 -17.87 -30.76 -21.20
CA TRP A 666 -17.97 -32.22 -21.01
C TRP A 666 -19.21 -32.86 -21.66
N SER A 667 -19.77 -32.24 -22.71
CA SER A 667 -20.69 -32.94 -23.61
C SER A 667 -19.93 -33.88 -24.55
N GLY A 668 -20.13 -35.19 -24.33
CA GLY A 668 -19.77 -36.28 -25.26
C GLY A 668 -20.51 -36.20 -26.61
N PRO A 669 -20.20 -37.13 -27.54
CA PRO A 669 -20.46 -37.02 -28.97
C PRO A 669 -21.93 -36.74 -29.29
N ARG A 670 -22.15 -35.88 -30.30
CA ARG A 670 -23.48 -35.68 -30.88
C ARG A 670 -24.04 -37.05 -31.26
N PRO A 671 -25.31 -37.39 -30.96
CA PRO A 671 -25.96 -38.48 -31.68
C PRO A 671 -25.87 -38.10 -33.16
N THR A 672 -25.11 -38.90 -33.91
CA THR A 672 -25.16 -38.92 -35.36
C THR A 672 -26.62 -39.19 -35.71
N CYS A 673 -27.35 -38.16 -36.13
CA CYS A 673 -28.53 -38.39 -36.95
C CYS A 673 -28.00 -39.11 -38.19
N LYS A 674 -28.22 -40.43 -38.24
CA LYS A 674 -28.09 -41.21 -39.47
C LYS A 674 -29.10 -40.63 -40.45
N GLN A 675 -28.56 -40.25 -41.60
CA GLN A 675 -29.14 -40.01 -42.94
C GLN A 675 -30.51 -39.36 -43.03
#